data_AF-A0A968K9M4-F1
#
_entry.id   AF-A0A968K9M4-F1
#
_cell.length_a   1.000
_cell.length_b   1.000
_cell.length_c   1.000
_cell.angle_alpha   90.00
_cell.angle_beta   90.00
_cell.angle_gamma   90.00
#
_symmetry.space_group_name_H-M   'P 1'
#
loop_
_entity.id
_entity.type
_entity.pdbx_description
1 polymer ?
#
loop_
_entity_poly.entity_id
_entity_poly.type
_entity_poly.pdbx_seq_one_letter_code
_entity_poly.pdbx_strand_id
1 'polypeptide(L)'
;MADTELIKVLNEIYNYHENSFKDLLEVYKRLLGFNSIYFAAAALLHLLLKDQPAENALILDESPAISEHIERADAPLFRAVKAMMIFHRAASSDYIKNANQLKTIYRILHDSGRFFEAMLLCDKIAALYIENSQNKLASKFIRQALKIANTIKNKNWASQLIDRLESVPASESQKEQAVDYLHNISDIIKDLSNYEITLNKLIQFAVEETGAERGVLLLRSDPNSELKVRSYVNCDDDSLRDIRDFSRNIPFQVDRSLEPFIIENAMTDSRTRGFKSIAIHNILSVICMPIFKDKYAVGVIYLDHHTIPALFDEEDIRLINSMANLISMVLSTAMDYRKVMSSRDRMLYDLNRMGSGKSFITQNEEMLKILEKLPRVASTNTSILLIGESGTGKEILCEMIHEYSLRKDAPLVKLNCAAIPDTLIESELFGVARHAATGVDAREGKFQAADGGTLFLDEIGDMPLETQAKILRVLEYQEFEKVGSNRKISTDIRFIYATNQNLHQMVQKGSFRSDLFYRINAFSIEIPPLRDRQEDIQLLIEHFIEIFSAGSGSPPRISTPAMDRMMIYKWPGNVRELKNVIENFCILYPGKTIEPGDLPTDMHDKDMQMSNVSKSAKFKEKQNIRKLLIENNWNQSEVARILDMPLSTLRRRIKKYRIKKL
;
A
#
# COMPACT_ATOMS: atom_id res chain seq x y z
N MET A 1 34.49 63.49 -16.66
CA MET A 1 33.11 63.78 -16.20
C MET A 1 32.28 62.50 -16.09
N ALA A 2 32.35 61.57 -17.05
CA ALA A 2 31.60 60.30 -17.01
C ALA A 2 31.90 59.40 -15.77
N ASP A 3 33.16 59.28 -15.33
CA ASP A 3 33.50 58.38 -14.19
C ASP A 3 33.00 58.89 -12.84
N THR A 4 33.03 60.21 -12.59
CA THR A 4 32.55 60.80 -11.34
C THR A 4 31.03 60.74 -11.21
N GLU A 5 30.34 60.81 -12.35
CA GLU A 5 28.88 60.68 -12.43
C GLU A 5 28.46 59.21 -12.26
N LEU A 6 29.18 58.27 -12.89
CA LEU A 6 28.97 56.83 -12.72
C LEU A 6 29.20 56.40 -11.26
N ILE A 7 30.25 56.89 -10.59
CA ILE A 7 30.51 56.59 -9.17
C ILE A 7 29.40 57.15 -8.26
N LYS A 8 28.86 58.33 -8.56
CA LYS A 8 27.70 58.88 -7.83
C LYS A 8 26.44 58.02 -8.03
N VAL A 9 26.16 57.65 -9.28
CA VAL A 9 25.02 56.78 -9.64
C VAL A 9 25.16 55.38 -9.02
N LEU A 10 26.39 54.87 -8.88
CA LEU A 10 26.65 53.60 -8.21
C LEU A 10 26.47 53.69 -6.70
N ASN A 11 26.92 54.78 -6.07
CA ASN A 11 26.67 55.02 -4.65
C ASN A 11 25.17 55.18 -4.35
N GLU A 12 24.39 55.75 -5.29
CA GLU A 12 22.92 55.77 -5.20
C GLU A 12 22.34 54.35 -5.24
N ILE A 13 22.81 53.45 -6.11
CA ILE A 13 22.35 52.04 -6.12
C ILE A 13 22.66 51.34 -4.78
N TYR A 14 23.83 51.57 -4.19
CA TYR A 14 24.25 50.93 -2.93
C TYR A 14 23.66 51.60 -1.67
N ASN A 15 23.08 52.80 -1.78
CA ASN A 15 22.18 53.41 -0.79
C ASN A 15 20.72 52.95 -0.96
N TYR A 16 20.51 51.67 -1.28
CA TYR A 16 19.23 51.03 -1.58
C TYR A 16 18.07 51.32 -0.60
N HIS A 17 18.37 51.55 0.67
CA HIS A 17 17.38 51.87 1.71
C HIS A 17 16.86 53.30 1.66
N GLU A 18 17.70 54.25 1.25
CA GLU A 18 17.35 55.68 1.23
C GLU A 18 16.62 56.06 -0.07
N ASN A 19 16.84 55.30 -1.14
CA ASN A 19 16.27 55.58 -2.44
C ASN A 19 14.87 55.00 -2.61
N SER A 20 13.95 55.87 -3.06
CA SER A 20 12.62 55.47 -3.48
C SER A 20 12.72 54.61 -4.75
N PHE A 21 11.67 53.83 -5.04
CA PHE A 21 11.60 53.07 -6.30
C PHE A 21 11.76 53.98 -7.52
N LYS A 22 11.19 55.19 -7.45
CA LYS A 22 11.27 56.21 -8.50
C LYS A 22 12.72 56.67 -8.75
N ASP A 23 13.51 56.82 -7.70
CA ASP A 23 14.92 57.24 -7.81
C ASP A 23 15.76 56.14 -8.47
N LEU A 24 15.56 54.89 -8.06
CA LEU A 24 16.23 53.72 -8.66
C LEU A 24 15.82 53.51 -10.13
N LEU A 25 14.56 53.78 -10.48
CA LEU A 25 14.07 53.70 -11.85
C LEU A 25 14.70 54.77 -12.75
N GLU A 26 14.87 55.99 -12.23
CA GLU A 26 15.56 57.06 -12.94
C GLU A 26 17.03 56.71 -13.17
N VAL A 27 17.71 56.17 -12.15
CA VAL A 27 19.08 55.64 -12.25
C VAL A 27 19.18 54.56 -13.32
N TYR A 28 18.26 53.58 -13.33
CA TYR A 28 18.20 52.54 -14.33
C TYR A 28 18.06 53.11 -15.76
N LYS A 29 17.14 54.06 -15.97
CA LYS A 29 16.91 54.70 -17.27
C LYS A 29 18.13 55.50 -17.74
N ARG A 30 18.80 56.21 -16.83
CA ARG A 30 20.06 56.93 -17.13
C ARG A 30 21.18 55.97 -17.53
N LEU A 31 21.38 54.88 -16.81
CA LEU A 31 22.41 53.87 -17.10
C LEU A 31 22.18 53.18 -18.44
N LEU A 32 20.92 52.92 -18.80
CA LEU A 32 20.54 52.48 -20.14
C LEU A 32 20.92 53.50 -21.21
N GLY A 33 20.62 54.78 -20.97
CA GLY A 33 21.00 55.88 -21.88
C GLY A 33 22.52 56.00 -22.07
N PHE A 34 23.32 55.66 -21.06
CA PHE A 34 24.78 55.59 -21.14
C PHE A 34 25.33 54.28 -21.74
N ASN A 35 24.46 53.38 -22.21
CA ASN A 35 24.82 52.04 -22.69
C ASN A 35 25.63 51.22 -21.65
N SER A 36 25.37 51.48 -20.37
CA SER A 36 26.07 50.90 -19.23
C SER A 36 25.36 49.61 -18.77
N ILE A 37 25.34 48.61 -19.65
CA ILE A 37 24.45 47.44 -19.55
C ILE A 37 24.60 46.67 -18.23
N TYR A 38 25.82 46.48 -17.74
CA TYR A 38 26.07 45.75 -16.49
C TYR A 38 25.48 46.47 -15.28
N PHE A 39 25.69 47.79 -15.20
CA PHE A 39 25.19 48.59 -14.08
C PHE A 39 23.69 48.82 -14.18
N ALA A 40 23.15 48.94 -15.39
CA ALA A 40 21.71 48.94 -15.62
C ALA A 40 21.07 47.60 -15.19
N ALA A 41 21.71 46.45 -15.46
CA ALA A 41 21.25 45.16 -14.96
C ALA A 41 21.31 45.07 -13.42
N ALA A 42 22.31 45.66 -12.78
CA ALA A 42 22.37 45.75 -11.32
C ALA A 42 21.23 46.61 -10.76
N ALA A 43 20.99 47.80 -11.33
CA ALA A 43 19.88 48.65 -10.94
C ALA A 43 18.52 47.95 -11.15
N LEU A 44 18.36 47.21 -12.25
CA LEU A 44 17.18 46.40 -12.53
C LEU A 44 16.97 45.31 -11.48
N LEU A 45 18.04 44.61 -11.06
CA LEU A 45 17.95 43.62 -9.98
C LEU A 45 17.43 44.25 -8.68
N HIS A 46 17.96 45.42 -8.31
CA HIS A 46 17.52 46.17 -7.12
C HIS A 46 16.06 46.61 -7.23
N LEU A 47 15.61 47.07 -8.40
CA LEU A 47 14.20 47.38 -8.65
C LEU A 47 13.32 46.15 -8.44
N LEU A 48 13.68 45.01 -9.05
CA LEU A 48 12.95 43.74 -8.91
C LEU A 48 12.97 43.17 -7.49
N LEU A 49 13.96 43.52 -6.67
CA LEU A 49 14.04 43.13 -5.26
C LEU A 49 13.05 43.91 -4.38
N LYS A 50 12.65 45.14 -4.75
CA LYS A 50 11.62 45.91 -4.04
C LYS A 50 10.24 45.22 -4.15
N ASP A 51 9.47 45.24 -3.07
CA ASP A 51 8.12 44.65 -3.00
C ASP A 51 7.06 45.59 -3.61
N GLN A 52 7.17 45.83 -4.92
CA GLN A 52 6.32 46.74 -5.72
C GLN A 52 5.78 46.01 -6.97
N PRO A 53 4.80 45.08 -6.86
CA PRO A 53 4.43 44.18 -7.95
C PRO A 53 3.93 44.89 -9.22
N ALA A 54 3.09 45.92 -9.05
CA ALA A 54 2.54 46.70 -10.15
C ALA A 54 3.63 47.50 -10.90
N GLU A 55 4.57 48.07 -10.16
CA GLU A 55 5.68 48.84 -10.74
C GLU A 55 6.72 47.90 -11.39
N ASN A 56 6.97 46.73 -10.81
CA ASN A 56 7.82 45.69 -11.39
C ASN A 56 7.26 45.18 -12.72
N ALA A 57 5.94 44.98 -12.84
CA ALA A 57 5.31 44.61 -14.10
C ALA A 57 5.55 45.66 -15.20
N LEU A 58 5.38 46.95 -14.86
CA LEU A 58 5.63 48.06 -15.79
C LEU A 58 7.09 48.09 -16.27
N ILE A 59 8.05 47.88 -15.37
CA ILE A 59 9.48 47.82 -15.73
C ILE A 59 9.77 46.64 -16.65
N LEU A 60 9.16 45.49 -16.42
CA LEU A 60 9.38 44.28 -17.23
C LEU A 60 8.88 44.45 -18.67
N ASP A 61 7.87 45.29 -18.88
CA ASP A 61 7.36 45.68 -20.20
C ASP A 61 8.24 46.75 -20.87
N GLU A 62 8.88 47.63 -20.09
CA GLU A 62 9.82 48.66 -20.57
C GLU A 62 11.26 48.14 -20.78
N SER A 63 11.56 46.88 -20.44
CA SER A 63 12.91 46.28 -20.50
C SER A 63 13.33 45.48 -21.77
N PRO A 64 12.74 45.61 -22.98
CA PRO A 64 13.23 44.89 -24.16
C PRO A 64 14.70 45.18 -24.49
N ALA A 65 15.16 46.42 -24.26
CA ALA A 65 16.51 46.89 -24.60
C ALA A 65 17.65 46.15 -23.86
N ILE A 66 17.36 45.59 -22.68
CA ILE A 66 18.33 44.83 -21.87
C ILE A 66 18.11 43.32 -21.98
N SER A 67 16.91 42.88 -22.39
CA SER A 67 16.54 41.46 -22.47
C SER A 67 17.44 40.68 -23.44
N GLU A 68 17.80 41.25 -24.61
CA GLU A 68 18.72 40.61 -25.56
C GLU A 68 20.12 40.41 -25.00
N HIS A 69 20.61 41.35 -24.18
CA HIS A 69 21.91 41.25 -23.52
C HIS A 69 21.90 40.27 -22.34
N ILE A 70 20.81 40.22 -21.58
CA ILE A 70 20.61 39.24 -20.50
C ILE A 70 20.57 37.81 -21.05
N GLU A 71 19.94 37.60 -22.21
CA GLU A 71 19.82 36.26 -22.79
C GLU A 71 21.13 35.68 -23.31
N ARG A 72 22.07 36.53 -23.71
CA ARG A 72 23.37 36.14 -24.29
C ARG A 72 24.52 36.08 -23.28
N ALA A 73 24.32 36.52 -22.04
CA ALA A 73 25.40 36.68 -21.07
C ALA A 73 25.37 35.62 -19.95
N ASP A 74 26.48 34.91 -19.78
CA ASP A 74 26.65 33.90 -18.71
C ASP A 74 27.01 34.49 -17.34
N ALA A 75 27.24 35.80 -17.25
CA ALA A 75 27.67 36.42 -16.00
C ALA A 75 26.59 36.24 -14.90
N PRO A 76 26.99 35.93 -13.64
CA PRO A 76 26.05 35.64 -12.56
C PRO A 76 24.96 36.70 -12.35
N LEU A 77 25.29 37.98 -12.49
CA LEU A 77 24.32 39.07 -12.39
C LEU A 77 23.20 38.93 -13.43
N PHE A 78 23.53 38.71 -14.70
CA PHE A 78 22.52 38.59 -15.76
C PHE A 78 21.66 37.34 -15.56
N ARG A 79 22.25 36.23 -15.10
CA ARG A 79 21.48 35.02 -14.73
C ARG A 79 20.51 35.28 -13.58
N ALA A 80 20.94 36.01 -12.55
CA ALA A 80 20.08 36.39 -11.42
C ALA A 80 18.93 37.33 -11.85
N VAL A 81 19.23 38.34 -12.69
CA VAL A 81 18.21 39.25 -13.25
C VAL A 81 17.22 38.46 -14.10
N LYS A 82 17.70 37.61 -15.02
CA LYS A 82 16.83 36.75 -15.84
C LYS A 82 15.89 35.91 -14.98
N ALA A 83 16.43 35.27 -13.95
CA ALA A 83 15.65 34.45 -13.05
C ALA A 83 14.64 35.27 -12.22
N MET A 84 14.98 36.49 -11.77
CA MET A 84 14.04 37.40 -11.12
C MET A 84 12.94 37.88 -12.07
N MET A 85 13.27 38.16 -13.33
CA MET A 85 12.27 38.53 -14.35
C MET A 85 11.29 37.37 -14.60
N ILE A 86 11.79 36.13 -14.68
CA ILE A 86 10.95 34.93 -14.81
C ILE A 86 10.07 34.76 -13.57
N PHE A 87 10.64 34.91 -12.37
CA PHE A 87 9.91 34.84 -11.11
C PHE A 87 8.72 35.80 -11.09
N HIS A 88 8.92 37.07 -11.42
CA HIS A 88 7.84 38.06 -11.44
C HIS A 88 6.79 37.82 -12.54
N ARG A 89 7.17 37.25 -13.69
CA ARG A 89 6.24 36.91 -14.78
C ARG A 89 5.44 35.62 -14.54
N ALA A 90 6.00 34.68 -13.76
CA ALA A 90 5.48 33.33 -13.59
C ALA A 90 5.13 32.99 -12.14
N ALA A 91 5.06 34.01 -11.25
CA ALA A 91 4.76 33.82 -9.84
C ALA A 91 3.47 33.01 -9.69
N SER A 92 3.59 31.84 -9.06
CA SER A 92 2.45 30.96 -8.82
C SER A 92 1.73 31.37 -7.54
N SER A 93 0.47 30.95 -7.39
CA SER A 93 -0.23 31.00 -6.10
C SER A 93 0.40 30.08 -5.04
N ASP A 94 1.27 29.16 -5.46
CA ASP A 94 2.05 28.30 -4.59
C ASP A 94 3.30 29.05 -4.08
N TYR A 95 3.28 29.41 -2.79
CA TYR A 95 4.38 30.13 -2.14
C TYR A 95 5.65 29.28 -1.98
N ILE A 96 5.53 27.95 -1.90
CA ILE A 96 6.68 27.03 -1.75
C ILE A 96 7.51 27.07 -3.03
N LYS A 97 6.82 27.00 -4.18
CA LYS A 97 7.47 27.11 -5.49
C LYS A 97 8.16 28.47 -5.67
N ASN A 98 7.50 29.54 -5.23
CA ASN A 98 8.07 30.90 -5.25
C ASN A 98 9.33 30.99 -4.36
N ALA A 99 9.26 30.46 -3.14
CA ALA A 99 10.41 30.45 -2.23
C ALA A 99 11.60 29.68 -2.82
N ASN A 100 11.38 28.53 -3.45
CA ASN A 100 12.43 27.73 -4.08
C ASN A 100 13.09 28.44 -5.28
N GLN A 101 12.32 29.19 -6.07
CA GLN A 101 12.87 30.03 -7.14
C GLN A 101 13.76 31.14 -6.57
N LEU A 102 13.30 31.84 -5.51
CA LEU A 102 14.10 32.88 -4.86
C LEU A 102 15.38 32.32 -4.22
N LYS A 103 15.34 31.14 -3.59
CA LYS A 103 16.55 30.44 -3.08
C LYS A 103 17.55 30.14 -4.20
N THR A 104 17.07 29.75 -5.37
CA THR A 104 17.94 29.53 -6.55
C THR A 104 18.65 30.82 -6.97
N ILE A 105 17.94 31.94 -6.98
CA ILE A 105 18.50 33.26 -7.32
C ILE A 105 19.50 33.72 -6.26
N TYR A 106 19.21 33.45 -4.99
CA TYR A 106 20.10 33.75 -3.86
C TYR A 106 21.45 33.11 -4.09
N ARG A 107 21.47 31.83 -4.47
CA ARG A 107 22.70 31.07 -4.73
C ARG A 107 23.56 31.72 -5.83
N ILE A 108 22.94 32.12 -6.94
CA ILE A 108 23.64 32.81 -8.04
C ILE A 108 24.36 34.05 -7.52
N LEU A 109 23.71 34.83 -6.65
CA LEU A 109 24.25 36.05 -6.08
C LEU A 109 25.31 35.77 -5.01
N HIS A 110 25.03 34.86 -4.08
CA HIS A 110 25.92 34.51 -2.99
C HIS A 110 27.23 33.90 -3.51
N ASP A 111 27.16 32.91 -4.40
CA ASP A 111 28.34 32.22 -4.95
C ASP A 111 29.20 33.13 -5.83
N SER A 112 28.63 34.20 -6.39
CA SER A 112 29.35 35.21 -7.15
C SER A 112 29.92 36.36 -6.30
N GLY A 113 29.81 36.27 -4.96
CA GLY A 113 30.30 37.27 -4.02
C GLY A 113 29.41 38.52 -3.95
N ARG A 114 28.22 38.51 -4.53
CA ARG A 114 27.21 39.59 -4.44
C ARG A 114 26.42 39.49 -3.14
N PHE A 115 27.15 39.60 -2.04
CA PHE A 115 26.63 39.39 -0.68
C PHE A 115 25.54 40.38 -0.30
N PHE A 116 25.59 41.62 -0.79
CA PHE A 116 24.55 42.61 -0.50
C PHE A 116 23.21 42.21 -1.12
N GLU A 117 23.18 41.90 -2.41
CA GLU A 117 21.97 41.47 -3.10
C GLU A 117 21.47 40.10 -2.60
N ALA A 118 22.39 39.19 -2.24
CA ALA A 118 22.04 37.94 -1.58
C ALA A 118 21.36 38.16 -0.22
N MET A 119 21.84 39.11 0.59
CA MET A 119 21.21 39.51 1.84
C MET A 119 19.79 40.06 1.63
N LEU A 120 19.60 40.95 0.65
CA LEU A 120 18.28 41.48 0.28
C LEU A 120 17.30 40.36 -0.09
N LEU A 121 17.80 39.36 -0.81
CA LEU A 121 16.96 38.25 -1.23
C LEU A 121 16.62 37.29 -0.07
N CYS A 122 17.53 37.06 0.88
CA CYS A 122 17.20 36.35 2.13
C CYS A 122 16.07 37.06 2.88
N ASP A 123 16.14 38.39 2.99
CA ASP A 123 15.11 39.19 3.64
C ASP A 123 13.75 39.13 2.90
N LYS A 124 13.78 39.13 1.56
CA LYS A 124 12.58 38.91 0.71
C LYS A 124 11.97 37.52 0.91
N ILE A 125 12.80 36.47 0.97
CA ILE A 125 12.33 35.10 1.25
C ILE A 125 11.71 35.04 2.66
N ALA A 126 12.31 35.71 3.64
CA ALA A 126 11.72 35.80 4.97
C ALA A 126 10.36 36.50 4.97
N ALA A 127 10.22 37.60 4.22
CA ALA A 127 8.94 38.30 4.07
C ALA A 127 7.85 37.37 3.50
N LEU A 128 8.18 36.62 2.44
CA LEU A 128 7.27 35.63 1.85
C LEU A 128 6.84 34.56 2.88
N TYR A 129 7.76 34.12 3.74
CA TYR A 129 7.41 33.18 4.81
C TYR A 129 6.52 33.80 5.89
N ILE A 130 6.76 35.05 6.28
CA ILE A 130 5.89 35.77 7.24
C ILE A 130 4.47 35.92 6.69
N GLU A 131 4.33 36.30 5.42
CA GLU A 131 3.02 36.44 4.75
C GLU A 131 2.21 35.14 4.73
N ASN A 132 2.88 33.99 4.81
CA ASN A 132 2.28 32.66 4.81
C ASN A 132 2.33 31.98 6.18
N SER A 133 2.51 32.76 7.27
CA SER A 133 2.55 32.29 8.68
C SER A 133 3.68 31.30 8.99
N GLN A 134 4.71 31.20 8.15
CA GLN A 134 5.86 30.32 8.32
C GLN A 134 6.96 31.01 9.16
N ASN A 135 6.61 31.42 10.38
CA ASN A 135 7.45 32.27 11.23
C ASN A 135 8.81 31.63 11.56
N LYS A 136 8.85 30.31 11.78
CA LYS A 136 10.10 29.56 12.04
C LYS A 136 11.07 29.69 10.85
N LEU A 137 10.57 29.46 9.63
CA LEU A 137 11.38 29.58 8.41
C LEU A 137 11.80 31.03 8.16
N ALA A 138 10.90 31.98 8.36
CA ALA A 138 11.22 33.41 8.26
C ALA A 138 12.40 33.79 9.17
N SER A 139 12.36 33.37 10.45
CA SER A 139 13.46 33.63 11.39
C SER A 139 14.79 33.03 10.92
N LYS A 140 14.80 31.83 10.30
CA LYS A 140 16.03 31.23 9.75
C LYS A 140 16.62 32.08 8.63
N PHE A 141 15.79 32.58 7.72
CA PHE A 141 16.24 33.44 6.61
C PHE A 141 16.68 34.84 7.08
N ILE A 142 16.01 35.43 8.09
CA ILE A 142 16.44 36.71 8.69
C ILE A 142 17.80 36.56 9.37
N ARG A 143 18.03 35.47 10.13
CA ARG A 143 19.34 35.21 10.74
C ARG A 143 20.45 35.04 9.71
N GLN A 144 20.15 34.39 8.58
CA GLN A 144 21.10 34.28 7.48
C GLN A 144 21.39 35.66 6.86
N ALA A 145 20.36 36.48 6.61
CA ALA A 145 20.56 37.85 6.14
C ALA A 145 21.43 38.65 7.12
N LEU A 146 21.17 38.54 8.43
CA LEU A 146 21.93 39.21 9.49
C LEU A 146 23.40 38.76 9.50
N LYS A 147 23.66 37.47 9.30
CA LYS A 147 25.03 36.92 9.18
C LYS A 147 25.76 37.53 7.98
N ILE A 148 25.09 37.65 6.84
CA ILE A 148 25.66 38.27 5.64
C ILE A 148 25.91 39.76 5.88
N ALA A 149 24.94 40.49 6.47
CA ALA A 149 25.06 41.91 6.81
C ALA A 149 26.30 42.19 7.69
N ASN A 150 26.50 41.36 8.71
CA ASN A 150 27.68 41.43 9.57
C ASN A 150 28.98 41.12 8.81
N THR A 151 28.95 40.16 7.88
CA THR A 151 30.11 39.78 7.06
C THR A 151 30.56 40.94 6.15
N ILE A 152 29.61 41.63 5.52
CA ILE A 152 29.87 42.83 4.70
C ILE A 152 30.01 44.13 5.54
N LYS A 153 29.96 44.03 6.88
CA LYS A 153 30.07 45.14 7.83
C LYS A 153 29.01 46.25 7.63
N ASN A 154 27.81 45.91 7.15
CA ASN A 154 26.72 46.85 6.97
C ASN A 154 25.87 46.96 8.26
N LYS A 155 26.22 47.94 9.11
CA LYS A 155 25.58 48.13 10.43
C LYS A 155 24.11 48.52 10.35
N ASN A 156 23.72 49.30 9.36
CA ASN A 156 22.33 49.78 9.21
C ASN A 156 21.39 48.60 8.95
N TRP A 157 21.74 47.76 7.98
CA TRP A 157 20.99 46.53 7.69
C TRP A 157 21.02 45.55 8.85
N ALA A 158 22.16 45.39 9.53
CA ALA A 158 22.24 44.52 10.70
C ALA A 158 21.26 44.94 11.80
N SER A 159 21.15 46.25 12.10
CA SER A 159 20.18 46.77 13.06
C SER A 159 18.74 46.49 12.63
N GLN A 160 18.39 46.78 11.37
CA GLN A 160 17.03 46.56 10.87
C GLN A 160 16.63 45.09 10.85
N LEU A 161 17.56 44.20 10.53
CA LEU A 161 17.31 42.75 10.55
C LEU A 161 17.16 42.22 11.98
N ILE A 162 17.80 42.82 12.97
CA ILE A 162 17.57 42.52 14.39
C ILE A 162 16.16 42.94 14.77
N ASP A 163 15.77 44.19 14.48
CA ASP A 163 14.42 44.70 14.76
C ASP A 163 13.36 43.82 14.05
N ARG A 164 13.63 43.42 12.81
CA ARG A 164 12.76 42.54 12.05
C ARG A 164 12.64 41.16 12.67
N LEU A 165 13.76 40.58 13.13
CA LEU A 165 13.78 39.29 13.83
C LEU A 165 12.96 39.33 15.12
N GLU A 166 13.04 40.43 15.88
CA GLU A 166 12.25 40.65 17.10
C GLU A 166 10.76 40.88 16.79
N SER A 167 10.45 41.44 15.62
CA SER A 167 9.07 41.69 15.17
C SER A 167 8.38 40.47 14.54
N VAL A 168 9.12 39.41 14.21
CA VAL A 168 8.50 38.18 13.69
C VAL A 168 7.48 37.72 14.72
N PRO A 169 6.21 37.52 14.34
CA PRO A 169 5.20 37.10 15.30
C PRO A 169 5.73 35.89 16.04
N ALA A 170 5.69 35.94 17.38
CA ALA A 170 6.00 34.77 18.18
C ALA A 170 5.24 33.60 17.56
N SER A 171 5.96 32.51 17.30
CA SER A 171 5.31 31.27 16.88
C SER A 171 4.08 31.07 17.76
N GLU A 172 2.99 30.53 17.19
CA GLU A 172 1.92 29.91 17.98
C GLU A 172 2.51 29.24 19.22
N SER A 173 1.77 29.24 20.33
CA SER A 173 2.23 28.59 21.56
C SER A 173 2.89 27.26 21.18
N GLN A 174 4.07 26.93 21.71
CA GLN A 174 4.76 25.67 21.37
C GLN A 174 3.81 24.45 21.45
N LYS A 175 2.77 24.57 22.27
CA LYS A 175 1.67 23.62 22.39
C LYS A 175 0.71 23.58 21.19
N GLU A 176 0.32 24.72 20.62
CA GLU A 176 -0.54 24.80 19.43
C GLU A 176 0.18 24.23 18.20
N GLN A 177 1.43 24.63 17.95
CA GLN A 177 2.23 24.08 16.84
C GLN A 177 2.42 22.55 16.96
N ALA A 178 2.68 22.06 18.16
CA ALA A 178 2.79 20.62 18.38
C ALA A 178 1.47 19.89 18.11
N VAL A 179 0.32 20.50 18.44
CA VAL A 179 -1.01 19.93 18.15
C VAL A 179 -1.26 19.90 16.64
N ASP A 180 -0.88 20.95 15.91
CA ASP A 180 -1.05 21.01 14.46
C ASP A 180 -0.15 20.01 13.73
N TYR A 181 1.10 19.86 14.16
CA TYR A 181 1.99 18.80 13.67
C TYR A 181 1.39 17.40 13.90
N LEU A 182 0.86 17.15 15.10
CA LEU A 182 0.20 15.88 15.41
C LEU A 182 -1.04 15.67 14.55
N HIS A 183 -1.85 16.71 14.33
CA HIS A 183 -3.04 16.65 13.48
C HIS A 183 -2.67 16.31 12.04
N ASN A 184 -1.70 17.02 11.45
CA ASN A 184 -1.23 16.80 10.09
C ASN A 184 -0.63 15.41 9.89
N ILE A 185 0.24 14.96 10.81
CA ILE A 185 0.82 13.61 10.79
C ILE A 185 -0.28 12.55 10.93
N SER A 186 -1.24 12.75 11.84
CA SER A 186 -2.38 11.84 12.01
C SER A 186 -3.19 11.70 10.73
N ASP A 187 -3.47 12.82 10.04
CA ASP A 187 -4.19 12.80 8.76
C ASP A 187 -3.41 12.08 7.66
N ILE A 188 -2.09 12.21 7.62
CA ILE A 188 -1.23 11.47 6.68
C ILE A 188 -1.33 9.96 6.92
N ILE A 189 -1.36 9.52 8.19
CA ILE A 189 -1.29 8.10 8.57
C ILE A 189 -2.66 7.40 8.57
N LYS A 190 -3.78 8.12 8.41
CA LYS A 190 -5.14 7.53 8.39
C LYS A 190 -5.36 6.46 7.30
N ASP A 191 -4.70 6.57 6.15
CA ASP A 191 -4.84 5.64 5.03
C ASP A 191 -3.55 4.83 4.81
N LEU A 192 -3.50 3.65 5.41
CA LEU A 192 -2.38 2.70 5.25
C LEU A 192 -2.61 1.68 4.13
N SER A 193 -3.71 1.78 3.38
CA SER A 193 -4.00 0.85 2.27
C SER A 193 -2.95 0.96 1.16
N ASN A 194 -2.35 2.15 1.00
CA ASN A 194 -1.21 2.39 0.14
C ASN A 194 -0.09 3.13 0.89
N TYR A 195 0.73 2.36 1.62
CA TYR A 195 1.81 2.92 2.43
C TYR A 195 2.83 3.74 1.62
N GLU A 196 3.00 3.52 0.31
CA GLU A 196 3.95 4.31 -0.50
C GLU A 196 3.51 5.78 -0.62
N ILE A 197 2.19 6.02 -0.73
CA ILE A 197 1.62 7.38 -0.71
C ILE A 197 1.86 8.02 0.66
N THR A 198 1.64 7.28 1.75
CA THR A 198 1.89 7.75 3.12
C THR A 198 3.36 8.16 3.30
N LEU A 199 4.30 7.33 2.83
CA LEU A 199 5.74 7.63 2.91
C LEU A 199 6.10 8.91 2.15
N ASN A 200 5.56 9.10 0.94
CA ASN A 200 5.78 10.33 0.17
C ASN A 200 5.28 11.58 0.91
N LYS A 201 4.07 11.53 1.49
CA LYS A 201 3.52 12.63 2.26
C LYS A 201 4.33 12.94 3.52
N LEU A 202 4.86 11.91 4.21
CA LEU A 202 5.73 12.11 5.35
C LEU A 202 7.03 12.81 4.94
N ILE A 203 7.67 12.42 3.84
CA ILE A 203 8.89 13.13 3.39
C ILE A 203 8.58 14.56 2.95
N GLN A 204 7.43 14.80 2.31
CA GLN A 204 6.99 16.14 1.97
C GLN A 204 6.82 17.02 3.21
N PHE A 205 6.12 16.52 4.23
CA PHE A 205 5.97 17.21 5.51
C PHE A 205 7.33 17.52 6.16
N ALA A 206 8.29 16.58 6.11
CA ALA A 206 9.64 16.80 6.64
C ALA A 206 10.35 17.97 5.94
N VAL A 207 10.23 18.06 4.61
CA VAL A 207 10.85 19.12 3.81
C VAL A 207 10.22 20.48 4.12
N GLU A 208 8.88 20.52 4.16
CA GLU A 208 8.12 21.74 4.41
C GLU A 208 8.40 22.32 5.81
N GLU A 209 8.37 21.48 6.85
CA GLU A 209 8.53 21.94 8.24
C GLU A 209 9.97 22.30 8.62
N THR A 210 10.96 21.59 8.09
CA THR A 210 12.37 21.89 8.39
C THR A 210 12.92 23.03 7.53
N GLY A 211 12.28 23.30 6.40
CA GLY A 211 12.75 24.25 5.38
C GLY A 211 13.80 23.67 4.43
N ALA A 212 14.01 22.35 4.45
CA ALA A 212 14.91 21.67 3.53
C ALA A 212 14.52 21.99 2.07
N GLU A 213 15.49 21.92 1.16
CA GLU A 213 15.20 22.04 -0.27
C GLU A 213 14.82 20.68 -0.85
N ARG A 214 15.55 19.62 -0.45
CA ARG A 214 15.35 18.26 -0.93
C ARG A 214 15.14 17.30 0.23
N GLY A 215 14.30 16.30 0.00
CA GLY A 215 14.11 15.19 0.90
C GLY A 215 14.08 13.86 0.18
N VAL A 216 14.75 12.85 0.71
CA VAL A 216 14.84 11.51 0.14
C VAL A 216 14.70 10.46 1.23
N LEU A 217 13.84 9.47 0.99
CA LEU A 217 13.75 8.25 1.79
C LEU A 217 14.42 7.11 1.03
N LEU A 218 15.45 6.53 1.65
CA LEU A 218 16.06 5.30 1.14
C LEU A 218 15.73 4.15 2.07
N LEU A 219 15.19 3.06 1.52
CA LEU A 219 14.89 1.85 2.28
C LEU A 219 15.61 0.65 1.68
N ARG A 220 15.96 -0.31 2.53
CA ARG A 220 16.47 -1.62 2.11
C ARG A 220 15.33 -2.66 2.11
N SER A 221 15.43 -3.66 1.24
CA SER A 221 14.42 -4.74 1.15
C SER A 221 14.64 -5.82 2.22
N ASP A 222 15.88 -6.07 2.60
CA ASP A 222 16.31 -6.97 3.66
C ASP A 222 17.58 -6.41 4.33
N PRO A 223 17.97 -6.90 5.53
CA PRO A 223 19.11 -6.37 6.28
C PRO A 223 20.45 -6.33 5.52
N ASN A 224 20.65 -7.17 4.50
CA ASN A 224 21.89 -7.24 3.73
C ASN A 224 21.81 -6.54 2.37
N SER A 225 20.61 -6.12 1.95
CA SER A 225 20.42 -5.42 0.68
C SER A 225 20.84 -3.95 0.74
N GLU A 226 21.22 -3.42 -0.42
CA GLU A 226 21.55 -2.01 -0.60
C GLU A 226 20.32 -1.11 -0.41
N LEU A 227 20.57 0.10 0.06
CA LEU A 227 19.57 1.16 0.16
C LEU A 227 19.07 1.57 -1.24
N LYS A 228 17.75 1.62 -1.39
CA LYS A 228 17.09 2.08 -2.62
C LYS A 228 16.17 3.25 -2.31
N VAL A 229 16.18 4.26 -3.18
CA VAL A 229 15.25 5.38 -3.09
C VAL A 229 13.81 4.85 -3.22
N ARG A 230 12.97 5.19 -2.25
CA ARG A 230 11.55 4.84 -2.21
C ARG A 230 10.63 6.04 -2.32
N SER A 231 11.07 7.18 -1.80
CA SER A 231 10.35 8.44 -1.85
C SER A 231 11.35 9.57 -1.99
N TYR A 232 10.96 10.64 -2.68
CA TYR A 232 11.74 11.86 -2.80
C TYR A 232 10.84 13.06 -3.04
N VAL A 233 11.33 14.24 -2.65
CA VAL A 233 10.69 15.54 -2.80
C VAL A 233 11.71 16.53 -3.35
N ASN A 234 11.31 17.30 -4.35
CA ASN A 234 12.14 18.32 -5.02
C ASN A 234 13.50 17.82 -5.54
N CYS A 235 13.57 16.55 -5.98
CA CYS A 235 14.76 15.97 -6.61
C CYS A 235 14.49 15.71 -8.09
N ASP A 236 15.41 16.14 -8.96
CA ASP A 236 15.44 15.75 -10.38
C ASP A 236 16.20 14.43 -10.59
N ASP A 237 16.10 13.86 -11.80
CA ASP A 237 16.70 12.56 -12.11
C ASP A 237 18.22 12.54 -11.92
N ASP A 238 18.90 13.66 -12.21
CA ASP A 238 20.35 13.80 -12.02
C ASP A 238 20.72 13.87 -10.53
N SER A 239 19.98 14.61 -9.70
CA SER A 239 20.15 14.57 -8.24
C SER A 239 19.90 13.17 -7.67
N LEU A 240 18.89 12.45 -8.17
CA LEU A 240 18.59 11.09 -7.72
C LEU A 240 19.68 10.09 -8.12
N ARG A 241 20.25 10.22 -9.32
CA ARG A 241 21.41 9.42 -9.75
C ARG A 241 22.61 9.70 -8.86
N ASP A 242 22.93 10.96 -8.57
CA ASP A 242 24.06 11.29 -7.70
C ASP A 242 23.85 10.87 -6.24
N ILE A 243 22.62 10.79 -5.76
CA ILE A 243 22.31 10.23 -4.44
C ILE A 243 22.48 8.68 -4.45
N ARG A 244 22.25 8.02 -5.60
CA ARG A 244 22.33 6.56 -5.78
C ARG A 244 23.72 6.03 -6.16
N ASP A 245 24.43 6.69 -7.05
CA ASP A 245 25.59 6.16 -7.79
C ASP A 245 26.92 6.25 -7.02
N PHE A 246 26.94 6.91 -5.86
CA PHE A 246 28.13 7.03 -5.04
C PHE A 246 28.04 6.17 -3.77
N SER A 247 28.68 5.01 -3.84
CA SER A 247 28.94 4.05 -2.76
C SER A 247 29.75 4.60 -1.56
N ARG A 248 29.91 5.93 -1.44
CA ARG A 248 30.64 6.63 -0.36
C ARG A 248 29.90 7.84 0.23
N ASN A 249 28.66 8.12 -0.15
CA ASN A 249 27.95 9.34 0.28
C ASN A 249 27.38 9.27 1.71
N ILE A 250 26.86 10.41 2.19
CA ILE A 250 26.27 10.60 3.53
C ILE A 250 25.25 9.51 3.91
N PRO A 251 24.26 9.14 3.07
CA PRO A 251 23.31 8.06 3.41
C PRO A 251 23.99 6.73 3.75
N PHE A 252 25.04 6.37 3.03
CA PHE A 252 25.79 5.13 3.25
C PHE A 252 26.64 5.18 4.53
N GLN A 253 27.18 6.34 4.89
CA GLN A 253 27.88 6.49 6.16
C GLN A 253 26.94 6.27 7.35
N VAL A 254 25.74 6.86 7.31
CA VAL A 254 24.70 6.68 8.34
C VAL A 254 24.26 5.23 8.40
N ASP A 255 24.09 4.60 7.24
CA ASP A 255 23.73 3.19 7.14
C ASP A 255 24.73 2.25 7.82
N ARG A 256 26.03 2.62 7.77
CA ARG A 256 27.12 1.85 8.36
C ARG A 256 27.39 2.20 9.83
N SER A 257 27.34 3.48 10.19
CA SER A 257 27.59 3.93 11.57
C SER A 257 26.39 3.67 12.47
N LEU A 258 25.18 3.62 11.90
CA LEU A 258 23.91 3.59 12.64
C LEU A 258 23.71 4.83 13.51
N GLU A 259 24.39 5.94 13.20
CA GLU A 259 24.31 7.18 13.93
C GLU A 259 23.78 8.31 13.02
N PRO A 260 22.96 9.23 13.55
CA PRO A 260 22.53 10.42 12.81
C PRO A 260 23.74 11.21 12.31
N PHE A 261 23.65 11.69 11.08
CA PHE A 261 24.69 12.49 10.45
C PHE A 261 24.15 13.88 10.15
N ILE A 262 24.53 14.83 11.01
CA ILE A 262 24.07 16.21 10.97
C ILE A 262 25.27 17.10 10.64
N ILE A 263 25.11 17.95 9.63
CA ILE A 263 26.14 18.87 9.18
C ILE A 263 25.57 20.26 9.00
N GLU A 264 26.26 21.23 9.60
CA GLU A 264 25.97 22.64 9.42
C GLU A 264 26.52 23.19 8.10
N ASN A 265 27.75 22.81 7.71
CA ASN A 265 28.36 23.19 6.44
C ASN A 265 29.19 22.06 5.81
N ALA A 266 28.59 21.34 4.88
CA ALA A 266 29.14 20.15 4.24
C ALA A 266 30.32 20.45 3.30
N MET A 267 30.43 21.68 2.81
CA MET A 267 31.59 22.12 2.01
C MET A 267 32.86 22.27 2.86
N THR A 268 32.72 22.60 4.14
CA THR A 268 33.85 22.83 5.06
C THR A 268 34.07 21.71 6.07
N ASP A 269 33.10 20.80 6.24
CA ASP A 269 33.17 19.71 7.20
C ASP A 269 34.24 18.67 6.78
N SER A 270 35.02 18.19 7.76
CA SER A 270 36.06 17.20 7.50
C SER A 270 35.51 15.81 7.17
N ARG A 271 34.30 15.48 7.65
CA ARG A 271 33.64 14.17 7.47
C ARG A 271 33.15 13.94 6.05
N THR A 272 32.97 15.01 5.29
CA THR A 272 32.46 15.04 3.91
C THR A 272 33.55 15.18 2.86
N ARG A 273 34.82 15.26 3.29
CA ARG A 273 35.96 15.49 2.41
C ARG A 273 36.08 14.35 1.39
N GLY A 274 35.97 14.68 0.10
CA GLY A 274 36.07 13.73 -1.00
C GLY A 274 34.73 13.24 -1.56
N PHE A 275 33.60 13.69 -1.02
CA PHE A 275 32.28 13.42 -1.62
C PHE A 275 32.05 14.37 -2.78
N LYS A 276 32.10 13.84 -4.00
CA LYS A 276 31.90 14.63 -5.22
C LYS A 276 30.51 15.26 -5.28
N SER A 277 29.49 14.58 -4.78
CA SER A 277 28.11 15.05 -4.74
C SER A 277 27.94 16.36 -3.97
N ILE A 278 28.72 16.60 -2.92
CA ILE A 278 28.64 17.84 -2.14
C ILE A 278 29.09 19.04 -2.95
N ALA A 279 30.21 18.91 -3.67
CA ALA A 279 30.71 19.97 -4.53
C ALA A 279 29.83 20.17 -5.78
N ILE A 280 29.31 19.09 -6.38
CA ILE A 280 28.45 19.14 -7.57
C ILE A 280 27.12 19.84 -7.24
N HIS A 281 26.52 19.50 -6.10
CA HIS A 281 25.20 20.01 -5.70
C HIS A 281 25.26 21.22 -4.77
N ASN A 282 26.46 21.72 -4.45
CA ASN A 282 26.69 22.81 -3.49
C ASN A 282 25.94 22.60 -2.16
N ILE A 283 26.05 21.39 -1.60
CA ILE A 283 25.32 21.04 -0.39
C ILE A 283 25.94 21.77 0.81
N LEU A 284 25.13 22.51 1.56
CA LEU A 284 25.58 23.25 2.74
C LEU A 284 25.14 22.59 4.03
N SER A 285 23.84 22.43 4.28
CA SER A 285 23.37 21.77 5.50
C SER A 285 22.67 20.45 5.19
N VAL A 286 22.85 19.47 6.08
CA VAL A 286 22.33 18.10 5.92
C VAL A 286 21.84 17.55 7.25
N ILE A 287 20.67 16.91 7.23
CA ILE A 287 20.28 15.89 8.22
C ILE A 287 20.19 14.56 7.47
N CYS A 288 20.89 13.55 7.96
CA CYS A 288 20.62 12.18 7.58
C CYS A 288 20.37 11.32 8.81
N MET A 289 19.17 10.73 8.89
CA MET A 289 18.65 10.05 10.08
C MET A 289 18.41 8.57 9.77
N PRO A 290 18.98 7.62 10.53
CA PRO A 290 18.69 6.21 10.37
C PRO A 290 17.27 5.88 10.81
N ILE A 291 16.65 4.93 10.11
CA ILE A 291 15.34 4.36 10.46
C ILE A 291 15.59 2.96 11.00
N PHE A 292 15.19 2.73 12.25
CA PHE A 292 15.36 1.43 12.91
C PHE A 292 14.06 0.66 13.00
N LYS A 293 14.13 -0.63 12.69
CA LYS A 293 13.15 -1.62 13.12
C LYS A 293 13.83 -2.57 14.10
N ASP A 294 13.39 -2.57 15.34
CA ASP A 294 14.04 -3.29 16.45
C ASP A 294 15.53 -2.92 16.56
N LYS A 295 16.43 -3.86 16.26
CA LYS A 295 17.89 -3.68 16.30
C LYS A 295 18.53 -3.44 14.94
N TYR A 296 17.73 -3.37 13.86
CA TYR A 296 18.25 -3.31 12.49
C TYR A 296 17.86 -1.98 11.83
N ALA A 297 18.82 -1.34 11.16
CA ALA A 297 18.50 -0.24 10.26
C ALA A 297 17.78 -0.78 9.02
N VAL A 298 16.61 -0.20 8.73
CA VAL A 298 15.79 -0.55 7.56
C VAL A 298 15.81 0.53 6.48
N GLY A 299 16.42 1.68 6.77
CA GLY A 299 16.54 2.78 5.83
C GLY A 299 17.13 4.02 6.46
N VAL A 300 17.14 5.11 5.69
CA VAL A 300 17.56 6.44 6.14
C VAL A 300 16.64 7.51 5.54
N ILE A 301 16.39 8.57 6.30
CA ILE A 301 15.84 9.84 5.82
C ILE A 301 17.02 10.76 5.53
N TYR A 302 17.04 11.38 4.36
CA TYR A 302 18.06 12.34 3.96
C TYR A 302 17.39 13.65 3.57
N LEU A 303 17.73 14.73 4.27
CA LEU A 303 17.31 16.10 3.95
C LEU A 303 18.54 16.97 3.74
N ASP A 304 18.52 17.81 2.72
CA ASP A 304 19.58 18.78 2.50
C ASP A 304 19.10 20.15 2.05
N HIS A 305 20.02 21.09 2.16
CA HIS A 305 19.81 22.46 1.77
C HIS A 305 21.10 23.08 1.24
N HIS A 306 21.01 23.80 0.11
CA HIS A 306 22.18 24.31 -0.63
C HIS A 306 22.39 25.81 -0.42
N THR A 307 21.46 26.46 0.29
CA THR A 307 21.40 27.93 0.42
C THR A 307 21.88 28.38 1.80
N ILE A 308 21.35 27.79 2.88
CA ILE A 308 21.65 28.18 4.26
C ILE A 308 22.53 27.12 4.96
N PRO A 309 23.73 27.49 5.43
CA PRO A 309 24.49 26.65 6.36
C PRO A 309 23.85 26.73 7.76
N ALA A 310 23.93 25.64 8.52
CA ALA A 310 23.31 25.50 9.85
C ALA A 310 21.79 25.78 9.83
N LEU A 311 21.09 25.39 8.75
CA LEU A 311 19.64 25.54 8.65
C LEU A 311 18.90 24.75 9.75
N PHE A 312 19.40 23.55 10.02
CA PHE A 312 18.74 22.56 10.85
C PHE A 312 19.09 22.75 12.33
N ASP A 313 18.08 23.05 13.14
CA ASP A 313 18.22 23.21 14.58
C ASP A 313 17.87 21.93 15.36
N GLU A 314 18.03 21.98 16.68
CA GLU A 314 17.73 20.87 17.60
C GLU A 314 16.27 20.40 17.54
N GLU A 315 15.32 21.28 17.22
CA GLU A 315 13.92 20.89 17.07
C GLU A 315 13.71 20.13 15.76
N ASP A 316 14.35 20.56 14.68
CA ASP A 316 14.30 19.87 13.39
C ASP A 316 14.88 18.46 13.52
N ILE A 317 16.01 18.31 14.21
CA ILE A 317 16.62 17.00 14.47
C ILE A 317 15.66 16.09 15.24
N ARG A 318 15.00 16.61 16.29
CA ARG A 318 13.98 15.86 17.05
C ARG A 318 12.76 15.49 16.22
N LEU A 319 12.30 16.40 15.36
CA LEU A 319 11.19 16.16 14.44
C LEU A 319 11.55 15.02 13.48
N ILE A 320 12.68 15.09 12.80
CA ILE A 320 13.10 14.07 11.83
C ILE A 320 13.36 12.72 12.49
N ASN A 321 13.90 12.70 13.71
CA ASN A 321 14.01 11.46 14.49
C ASN A 321 12.63 10.86 14.81
N SER A 322 11.66 11.70 15.19
CA SER A 322 10.28 11.26 15.43
C SER A 322 9.64 10.71 14.16
N MET A 323 9.89 11.34 13.01
CA MET A 323 9.42 10.87 11.71
C MET A 323 10.08 9.56 11.28
N ALA A 324 11.37 9.35 11.59
CA ALA A 324 12.04 8.07 11.35
C ALA A 324 11.34 6.93 12.11
N ASN A 325 10.97 7.16 13.37
CA ASN A 325 10.21 6.20 14.17
C ASN A 325 8.81 5.93 13.59
N LEU A 326 8.11 6.98 13.12
CA LEU A 326 6.80 6.83 12.47
C LEU A 326 6.90 6.05 11.15
N ILE A 327 7.89 6.35 10.31
CA ILE A 327 8.15 5.60 9.07
C ILE A 327 8.44 4.14 9.39
N SER A 328 9.24 3.85 10.43
CA SER A 328 9.48 2.48 10.88
C SER A 328 8.18 1.76 11.28
N MET A 329 7.29 2.44 12.00
CA MET A 329 5.99 1.90 12.38
C MET A 329 5.09 1.62 11.17
N VAL A 330 5.02 2.55 10.20
CA VAL A 330 4.28 2.37 8.94
C VAL A 330 4.81 1.16 8.16
N LEU A 331 6.13 1.07 8.00
CA LEU A 331 6.80 -0.05 7.33
C LEU A 331 6.57 -1.36 8.06
N SER A 332 6.63 -1.36 9.39
CA SER A 332 6.39 -2.56 10.19
C SER A 332 4.96 -3.04 10.03
N THR A 333 3.99 -2.14 10.08
CA THR A 333 2.57 -2.48 9.87
C THR A 333 2.33 -3.04 8.46
N ALA A 334 2.91 -2.42 7.43
CA ALA A 334 2.80 -2.89 6.06
C ALA A 334 3.49 -4.26 5.85
N MET A 335 4.67 -4.46 6.44
CA MET A 335 5.37 -5.74 6.40
C MET A 335 4.65 -6.83 7.18
N ASP A 336 4.05 -6.52 8.32
CA ASP A 336 3.33 -7.50 9.13
C ASP A 336 2.02 -7.88 8.45
N TYR A 337 1.33 -6.92 7.82
CA TYR A 337 0.22 -7.20 6.91
C TYR A 337 0.66 -8.13 5.77
N ARG A 338 1.78 -7.82 5.10
CA ARG A 338 2.36 -8.71 4.08
C ARG A 338 2.78 -10.06 4.64
N LYS A 339 3.31 -10.16 5.87
CA LYS A 339 3.72 -11.44 6.48
C LYS A 339 2.51 -12.29 6.85
N VAL A 340 1.43 -11.69 7.34
CA VAL A 340 0.16 -12.39 7.56
C VAL A 340 -0.37 -12.93 6.24
N MET A 341 -0.31 -12.11 5.17
CA MET A 341 -0.69 -12.55 3.83
C MET A 341 0.29 -13.56 3.22
N SER A 342 1.60 -13.43 3.44
CA SER A 342 2.64 -14.28 2.84
C SER A 342 2.88 -15.56 3.62
N SER A 343 2.52 -15.63 4.91
CA SER A 343 2.51 -16.89 5.68
C SER A 343 1.36 -17.77 5.20
N ARG A 344 0.25 -17.14 4.79
CA ARG A 344 -0.83 -17.80 4.06
C ARG A 344 -0.36 -18.24 2.67
N ASP A 345 0.36 -17.39 1.93
CA ASP A 345 0.89 -17.76 0.60
C ASP A 345 2.03 -18.80 0.69
N ARG A 346 2.84 -18.82 1.76
CA ARG A 346 3.86 -19.88 2.00
C ARG A 346 3.22 -21.21 2.37
N MET A 347 2.16 -21.20 3.17
CA MET A 347 1.38 -22.43 3.41
C MET A 347 0.76 -22.94 2.10
N LEU A 348 0.22 -22.04 1.27
CA LEU A 348 -0.25 -22.37 -0.07
C LEU A 348 0.89 -22.81 -1.00
N TYR A 349 2.10 -22.24 -0.89
CA TYR A 349 3.28 -22.61 -1.67
C TYR A 349 3.86 -23.98 -1.28
N ASP A 350 3.88 -24.30 0.02
CA ASP A 350 4.32 -25.60 0.54
C ASP A 350 3.28 -26.70 0.23
N LEU A 351 1.99 -26.35 0.17
CA LEU A 351 0.94 -27.22 -0.39
C LEU A 351 1.12 -27.38 -1.92
N ASN A 352 1.47 -26.31 -2.65
CA ASN A 352 1.72 -26.34 -4.10
C ASN A 352 2.97 -27.13 -4.52
N ARG A 353 3.98 -27.28 -3.66
CA ARG A 353 5.15 -28.11 -3.97
C ARG A 353 4.89 -29.62 -3.81
N MET A 354 3.77 -30.01 -3.20
CA MET A 354 3.42 -31.42 -2.98
C MET A 354 2.33 -31.95 -3.94
N GLY A 355 1.66 -31.09 -4.73
CA GLY A 355 0.58 -31.49 -5.65
C GLY A 355 0.62 -30.74 -6.99
N SER A 356 0.34 -31.45 -8.08
CA SER A 356 0.47 -31.00 -9.48
C SER A 356 -0.69 -30.09 -9.95
N GLY A 357 -0.90 -28.94 -9.29
CA GLY A 357 -1.56 -27.79 -9.92
C GLY A 357 -3.04 -27.54 -9.59
N LYS A 358 -3.60 -28.09 -8.50
CA LYS A 358 -4.95 -27.73 -8.03
C LYS A 358 -4.96 -27.38 -6.54
N SER A 359 -5.19 -26.12 -6.23
CA SER A 359 -5.22 -25.60 -4.85
C SER A 359 -6.66 -25.35 -4.38
N PHE A 360 -6.96 -25.72 -3.13
CA PHE A 360 -8.19 -25.32 -2.45
C PHE A 360 -8.04 -23.90 -1.88
N ILE A 361 -8.94 -22.99 -2.26
CA ILE A 361 -8.86 -21.58 -1.90
C ILE A 361 -9.72 -21.32 -0.66
N THR A 362 -9.08 -20.92 0.43
CA THR A 362 -9.77 -20.63 1.70
C THR A 362 -8.93 -19.75 2.64
N GLN A 363 -9.58 -18.90 3.43
CA GLN A 363 -9.08 -18.25 4.63
C GLN A 363 -9.81 -18.72 5.89
N ASN A 364 -10.87 -19.53 5.75
CA ASN A 364 -11.68 -19.97 6.86
C ASN A 364 -10.93 -20.95 7.77
N GLU A 365 -10.93 -20.67 9.07
CA GLU A 365 -10.18 -21.45 10.07
C GLU A 365 -10.58 -22.94 10.13
N GLU A 366 -11.86 -23.25 9.91
CA GLU A 366 -12.34 -24.63 9.93
C GLU A 366 -11.85 -25.41 8.72
N MET A 367 -11.94 -24.80 7.53
CA MET A 367 -11.38 -25.37 6.30
C MET A 367 -9.86 -25.55 6.39
N LEU A 368 -9.13 -24.58 6.95
CA LEU A 368 -7.68 -24.70 7.14
C LEU A 368 -7.32 -25.89 8.05
N LYS A 369 -8.05 -26.10 9.15
CA LYS A 369 -7.86 -27.29 10.02
C LYS A 369 -8.15 -28.61 9.31
N ILE A 370 -9.09 -28.62 8.35
CA ILE A 370 -9.35 -29.79 7.50
C ILE A 370 -8.15 -30.04 6.59
N LEU A 371 -7.69 -29.01 5.89
CA LEU A 371 -6.55 -29.10 4.96
C LEU A 371 -5.25 -29.50 5.67
N GLU A 372 -4.99 -29.03 6.88
CA GLU A 372 -3.83 -29.42 7.69
C GLU A 372 -3.79 -30.92 8.04
N LYS A 373 -4.96 -31.53 8.26
CA LYS A 373 -5.06 -32.96 8.60
C LYS A 373 -5.03 -33.85 7.36
N LEU A 374 -5.36 -33.28 6.20
CA LEU A 374 -5.63 -34.02 4.96
C LEU A 374 -4.43 -34.87 4.49
N PRO A 375 -3.16 -34.41 4.53
CA PRO A 375 -2.01 -35.25 4.16
C PRO A 375 -1.85 -36.50 5.03
N ARG A 376 -2.11 -36.38 6.34
CA ARG A 376 -1.99 -37.52 7.26
C ARG A 376 -3.01 -38.60 6.95
N VAL A 377 -4.26 -38.21 6.70
CA VAL A 377 -5.34 -39.14 6.36
C VAL A 377 -5.13 -39.72 4.96
N ALA A 378 -4.68 -38.89 4.01
CA ALA A 378 -4.41 -39.29 2.64
C ALA A 378 -3.32 -40.37 2.51
N SER A 379 -2.32 -40.34 3.40
CA SER A 379 -1.24 -41.36 3.45
C SER A 379 -1.70 -42.76 3.86
N THR A 380 -2.97 -42.92 4.28
CA THR A 380 -3.56 -44.21 4.66
C THR A 380 -4.48 -44.77 3.57
N ASN A 381 -4.72 -46.09 3.59
CA ASN A 381 -5.71 -46.74 2.72
C ASN A 381 -7.16 -46.65 3.25
N THR A 382 -7.39 -45.91 4.33
CA THR A 382 -8.74 -45.75 4.90
C THR A 382 -9.65 -45.00 3.93
N SER A 383 -10.91 -45.43 3.85
CA SER A 383 -11.93 -44.76 3.04
C SER A 383 -12.39 -43.47 3.70
N ILE A 384 -12.65 -42.45 2.88
CA ILE A 384 -13.03 -41.11 3.36
C ILE A 384 -14.42 -40.75 2.84
N LEU A 385 -15.28 -40.25 3.72
CA LEU A 385 -16.60 -39.74 3.39
C LEU A 385 -16.62 -38.20 3.48
N LEU A 386 -16.82 -37.53 2.34
CA LEU A 386 -16.96 -36.09 2.24
C LEU A 386 -18.43 -35.68 2.32
N ILE A 387 -18.78 -34.93 3.36
CA ILE A 387 -20.17 -34.50 3.62
C ILE A 387 -20.25 -33.00 3.42
N GLY A 388 -21.20 -32.54 2.61
CA GLY A 388 -21.45 -31.11 2.46
C GLY A 388 -22.38 -30.81 1.30
N GLU A 389 -22.87 -29.58 1.23
CA GLU A 389 -23.79 -29.14 0.17
C GLU A 389 -23.18 -29.25 -1.24
N SER A 390 -24.02 -29.19 -2.27
CA SER A 390 -23.54 -29.15 -3.65
C SER A 390 -22.77 -27.86 -3.91
N GLY A 391 -21.64 -27.95 -4.62
CA GLY A 391 -20.82 -26.79 -4.97
C GLY A 391 -19.86 -26.30 -3.88
N THR A 392 -19.64 -27.04 -2.79
CA THR A 392 -18.69 -26.65 -1.72
C THR A 392 -17.22 -27.01 -2.00
N GLY A 393 -16.94 -27.78 -3.06
CA GLY A 393 -15.57 -28.20 -3.44
C GLY A 393 -15.19 -29.63 -3.06
N LYS A 394 -16.17 -30.52 -2.84
CA LYS A 394 -15.95 -31.96 -2.56
C LYS A 394 -15.03 -32.64 -3.58
N GLU A 395 -15.21 -32.35 -4.86
CA GLU A 395 -14.39 -32.93 -5.93
C GLU A 395 -12.92 -32.47 -5.87
N ILE A 396 -12.68 -31.20 -5.54
CA ILE A 396 -11.31 -30.66 -5.36
C ILE A 396 -10.64 -31.34 -4.17
N LEU A 397 -11.35 -31.49 -3.05
CA LEU A 397 -10.81 -32.22 -1.89
C LEU A 397 -10.52 -33.69 -2.22
N CYS A 398 -11.35 -34.35 -3.02
CA CYS A 398 -11.07 -35.71 -3.48
C CYS A 398 -9.76 -35.78 -4.29
N GLU A 399 -9.55 -34.85 -5.22
CA GLU A 399 -8.32 -34.78 -6.00
C GLU A 399 -7.10 -34.58 -5.10
N MET A 400 -7.17 -33.64 -4.15
CA MET A 400 -6.10 -33.43 -3.17
C MET A 400 -5.83 -34.68 -2.32
N ILE A 401 -6.88 -35.37 -1.85
CA ILE A 401 -6.74 -36.61 -1.07
C ILE A 401 -6.02 -37.70 -1.88
N HIS A 402 -6.25 -37.76 -3.19
CA HIS A 402 -5.58 -38.69 -4.07
C HIS A 402 -4.11 -38.29 -4.29
N GLU A 403 -3.83 -37.01 -4.55
CA GLU A 403 -2.48 -36.47 -4.74
C GLU A 403 -1.58 -36.66 -3.51
N TYR A 404 -2.12 -36.53 -2.30
CA TYR A 404 -1.38 -36.77 -1.06
C TYR A 404 -1.28 -38.24 -0.66
N SER A 405 -1.85 -39.15 -1.45
CA SER A 405 -1.88 -40.58 -1.11
C SER A 405 -0.69 -41.35 -1.66
N LEU A 406 -0.53 -42.58 -1.16
CA LEU A 406 0.40 -43.56 -1.72
C LEU A 406 0.06 -43.97 -3.17
N ARG A 407 -1.14 -43.63 -3.64
CA ARG A 407 -1.66 -43.97 -4.98
C ARG A 407 -1.71 -42.77 -5.92
N LYS A 408 -0.98 -41.69 -5.63
CA LYS A 408 -0.98 -40.43 -6.42
C LYS A 408 -0.63 -40.60 -7.90
N ASP A 409 0.18 -41.62 -8.23
CA ASP A 409 0.62 -41.92 -9.59
C ASP A 409 -0.29 -42.98 -10.28
N ALA A 410 -1.32 -43.46 -9.57
CA ALA A 410 -2.28 -44.46 -10.02
C ALA A 410 -3.60 -43.79 -10.47
N PRO A 411 -4.53 -44.49 -11.15
CA PRO A 411 -5.73 -43.84 -11.69
C PRO A 411 -6.66 -43.31 -10.58
N LEU A 412 -7.15 -42.09 -10.75
CA LEU A 412 -8.31 -41.55 -10.04
C LEU A 412 -9.55 -41.65 -10.94
N VAL A 413 -10.39 -42.64 -10.68
CA VAL A 413 -11.66 -42.82 -11.41
C VAL A 413 -12.77 -42.14 -10.64
N LYS A 414 -13.57 -41.32 -11.32
CA LYS A 414 -14.72 -40.62 -10.73
C LYS A 414 -16.03 -41.13 -11.31
N LEU A 415 -17.04 -41.26 -10.46
CA LEU A 415 -18.40 -41.61 -10.82
C LEU A 415 -19.38 -40.77 -10.01
N ASN A 416 -20.31 -40.10 -10.68
CA ASN A 416 -21.42 -39.42 -10.01
C ASN A 416 -22.65 -40.33 -10.09
N CYS A 417 -23.11 -40.83 -8.93
CA CYS A 417 -24.22 -41.76 -8.84
C CYS A 417 -25.55 -41.14 -9.27
N ALA A 418 -25.75 -39.84 -9.01
CA ALA A 418 -26.98 -39.13 -9.39
C ALA A 418 -27.09 -38.86 -10.91
N ALA A 419 -25.98 -38.94 -11.65
CA ALA A 419 -25.96 -38.68 -13.08
C ALA A 419 -26.28 -39.91 -13.95
N ILE A 420 -26.37 -41.10 -13.35
CA ILE A 420 -26.54 -42.37 -14.06
C ILE A 420 -27.92 -42.96 -13.70
N PRO A 421 -28.73 -43.37 -14.69
CA PRO A 421 -29.98 -44.06 -14.41
C PRO A 421 -29.78 -45.30 -13.55
N ASP A 422 -30.70 -45.58 -12.63
CA ASP A 422 -30.67 -46.72 -11.71
C ASP A 422 -30.44 -48.07 -12.41
N THR A 423 -30.96 -48.21 -13.63
CA THR A 423 -30.83 -49.44 -14.44
C THR A 423 -29.43 -49.63 -15.02
N LEU A 424 -28.63 -48.58 -15.13
CA LEU A 424 -27.31 -48.58 -15.76
C LEU A 424 -26.16 -48.50 -14.76
N ILE A 425 -26.40 -48.00 -13.53
CA ILE A 425 -25.36 -47.81 -12.52
C ILE A 425 -24.59 -49.10 -12.22
N GLU A 426 -25.28 -50.25 -12.21
CA GLU A 426 -24.64 -51.54 -12.02
C GLU A 426 -23.68 -51.87 -13.17
N SER A 427 -24.14 -51.72 -14.41
CA SER A 427 -23.31 -51.99 -15.60
C SER A 427 -22.10 -51.06 -15.71
N GLU A 428 -22.23 -49.80 -15.27
CA GLU A 428 -21.12 -48.84 -15.23
C GLU A 428 -20.11 -49.20 -14.14
N LEU A 429 -20.54 -49.58 -12.94
CA LEU A 429 -19.65 -49.95 -11.83
C LEU A 429 -18.93 -51.28 -12.09
N PHE A 430 -19.69 -52.33 -12.38
CA PHE A 430 -19.23 -53.72 -12.43
C PHE A 430 -18.78 -54.14 -13.83
N GLY A 431 -19.22 -53.44 -14.88
CA GLY A 431 -18.97 -53.84 -16.27
C GLY A 431 -19.91 -54.96 -16.72
N VAL A 432 -19.88 -55.23 -18.03
CA VAL A 432 -20.78 -56.22 -18.66
C VAL A 432 -19.96 -57.33 -19.28
N ALA A 433 -20.33 -58.58 -18.99
CA ALA A 433 -19.70 -59.75 -19.60
C ALA A 433 -20.21 -59.94 -21.04
N ARG A 434 -19.35 -60.52 -21.90
CA ARG A 434 -19.77 -60.94 -23.23
C ARG A 434 -20.93 -61.94 -23.08
N HIS A 435 -22.05 -61.72 -23.77
CA HIS A 435 -23.29 -62.51 -23.71
C HIS A 435 -24.20 -62.27 -22.49
N ALA A 436 -24.04 -61.16 -21.75
CA ALA A 436 -25.01 -60.78 -20.71
C ALA A 436 -26.44 -60.55 -21.26
N ALA A 437 -26.54 -60.12 -22.52
CA ALA A 437 -27.77 -60.07 -23.32
C ALA A 437 -27.43 -60.19 -24.81
N THR A 438 -28.43 -60.52 -25.64
CA THR A 438 -28.28 -60.59 -27.11
C THR A 438 -27.87 -59.22 -27.68
N GLY A 439 -26.72 -59.16 -28.36
CA GLY A 439 -26.23 -57.94 -29.03
C GLY A 439 -25.42 -56.98 -28.14
N VAL A 440 -25.02 -57.39 -26.93
CA VAL A 440 -24.22 -56.56 -26.01
C VAL A 440 -22.75 -56.99 -26.01
N ASP A 441 -21.86 -56.08 -26.38
CA ASP A 441 -20.41 -56.26 -26.29
C ASP A 441 -19.91 -56.17 -24.84
N ALA A 442 -18.80 -56.84 -24.56
CA ALA A 442 -18.17 -56.79 -23.25
C ALA A 442 -17.66 -55.37 -22.96
N ARG A 443 -17.94 -54.87 -21.77
CA ARG A 443 -17.48 -53.54 -21.31
C ARG A 443 -16.81 -53.66 -19.95
N GLU A 444 -15.74 -52.89 -19.76
CA GLU A 444 -15.08 -52.75 -18.47
C GLU A 444 -15.86 -51.79 -17.57
N GLY A 445 -15.97 -52.15 -16.30
CA GLY A 445 -16.61 -51.32 -15.28
C GLY A 445 -15.61 -50.38 -14.59
N LYS A 446 -16.15 -49.43 -13.81
CA LYS A 446 -15.33 -48.49 -13.03
C LYS A 446 -14.47 -49.16 -11.97
N PHE A 447 -14.87 -50.31 -11.43
CA PHE A 447 -13.99 -51.06 -10.52
C PHE A 447 -12.73 -51.54 -11.23
N GLN A 448 -12.85 -52.10 -12.44
CA GLN A 448 -11.66 -52.50 -13.21
C GLN A 448 -10.78 -51.29 -13.58
N ALA A 449 -11.40 -50.19 -14.00
CA ALA A 449 -10.67 -48.98 -14.38
C ALA A 449 -9.93 -48.33 -13.20
N ALA A 450 -10.39 -48.56 -11.97
CA ALA A 450 -9.81 -48.00 -10.75
C ALA A 450 -8.84 -48.94 -10.04
N ASP A 451 -8.57 -50.12 -10.62
CA ASP A 451 -7.72 -51.13 -10.00
C ASP A 451 -6.31 -50.61 -9.73
N GLY A 452 -5.79 -50.85 -8.52
CA GLY A 452 -4.55 -50.27 -8.00
C GLY A 452 -4.61 -48.78 -7.68
N GLY A 453 -5.74 -48.12 -7.95
CA GLY A 453 -5.93 -46.67 -7.88
C GLY A 453 -6.95 -46.24 -6.83
N THR A 454 -7.67 -45.16 -7.12
CA THR A 454 -8.71 -44.58 -6.25
C THR A 454 -10.02 -44.43 -7.02
N LEU A 455 -11.13 -44.87 -6.42
CA LEU A 455 -12.47 -44.66 -6.95
C LEU A 455 -13.21 -43.62 -6.10
N PHE A 456 -13.62 -42.53 -6.73
CA PHE A 456 -14.47 -41.50 -6.16
C PHE A 456 -15.93 -41.72 -6.55
N LEU A 457 -16.80 -41.89 -5.55
CA LEU A 457 -18.24 -42.02 -5.72
C LEU A 457 -18.92 -40.76 -5.18
N ASP A 458 -19.31 -39.86 -6.09
CA ASP A 458 -20.06 -38.64 -5.75
C ASP A 458 -21.56 -38.92 -5.67
N GLU A 459 -22.21 -38.22 -4.73
CA GLU A 459 -23.61 -38.41 -4.36
C GLU A 459 -23.99 -39.88 -4.07
N ILE A 460 -23.20 -40.57 -3.23
CA ILE A 460 -23.40 -42.00 -2.86
C ILE A 460 -24.78 -42.29 -2.27
N GLY A 461 -25.46 -41.27 -1.71
CA GLY A 461 -26.82 -41.37 -1.18
C GLY A 461 -27.85 -41.70 -2.26
N ASP A 462 -27.63 -41.30 -3.51
CA ASP A 462 -28.55 -41.54 -4.64
C ASP A 462 -28.40 -42.95 -5.25
N MET A 463 -27.59 -43.82 -4.65
CA MET A 463 -27.39 -45.17 -5.14
C MET A 463 -28.57 -46.10 -4.83
N PRO A 464 -29.06 -46.91 -5.79
CA PRO A 464 -30.12 -47.89 -5.54
C PRO A 464 -29.72 -48.96 -4.50
N LEU A 465 -30.68 -49.39 -3.66
CA LEU A 465 -30.46 -50.36 -2.57
C LEU A 465 -29.83 -51.69 -3.02
N GLU A 466 -30.19 -52.18 -4.21
CA GLU A 466 -29.63 -53.41 -4.77
C GLU A 466 -28.14 -53.25 -5.10
N THR A 467 -27.76 -52.09 -5.64
CA THR A 467 -26.37 -51.75 -5.94
C THR A 467 -25.58 -51.55 -4.65
N GLN A 468 -26.16 -50.93 -3.63
CA GLN A 468 -25.54 -50.77 -2.30
C GLN A 468 -25.09 -52.13 -1.71
N ALA A 469 -25.92 -53.17 -1.82
CA ALA A 469 -25.58 -54.51 -1.33
C ALA A 469 -24.40 -55.14 -2.09
N LYS A 470 -24.29 -54.89 -3.40
CA LYS A 470 -23.17 -55.38 -4.21
C LYS A 470 -21.88 -54.62 -3.92
N ILE A 471 -21.95 -53.28 -3.75
CA ILE A 471 -20.77 -52.47 -3.38
C ILE A 471 -20.20 -52.91 -2.05
N LEU A 472 -21.05 -53.17 -1.03
CA LEU A 472 -20.57 -53.62 0.28
C LEU A 472 -19.63 -54.84 0.16
N ARG A 473 -19.95 -55.80 -0.72
CA ARG A 473 -19.08 -56.96 -0.97
C ARG A 473 -17.73 -56.58 -1.56
N VAL A 474 -17.70 -55.62 -2.48
CA VAL A 474 -16.44 -55.11 -3.04
C VAL A 474 -15.60 -54.41 -1.96
N LEU A 475 -16.24 -53.64 -1.07
CA LEU A 475 -15.55 -52.96 0.02
C LEU A 475 -14.99 -53.92 1.08
N GLU A 476 -15.62 -55.07 1.28
CA GLU A 476 -15.20 -56.07 2.26
C GLU A 476 -14.15 -57.03 1.70
N TYR A 477 -14.38 -57.57 0.50
CA TYR A 477 -13.59 -58.67 -0.06
C TYR A 477 -12.67 -58.25 -1.19
N GLN A 478 -12.79 -57.01 -1.70
CA GLN A 478 -12.00 -56.54 -2.85
C GLN A 478 -12.15 -57.47 -4.07
N GLU A 479 -13.37 -58.02 -4.23
CA GLU A 479 -13.77 -58.91 -5.32
C GLU A 479 -15.15 -58.51 -5.83
N PHE A 480 -15.38 -58.67 -7.14
CA PHE A 480 -16.70 -58.47 -7.76
C PHE A 480 -16.90 -59.35 -8.99
N GLU A 481 -18.12 -59.35 -9.52
CA GLU A 481 -18.52 -60.10 -10.71
C GLU A 481 -19.10 -59.12 -11.75
N LYS A 482 -18.83 -59.35 -13.04
CA LYS A 482 -19.47 -58.58 -14.12
C LYS A 482 -20.94 -58.94 -14.23
N VAL A 483 -21.75 -57.99 -14.70
CA VAL A 483 -23.17 -58.26 -15.01
C VAL A 483 -23.25 -59.39 -16.04
N GLY A 484 -23.99 -60.44 -15.72
CA GLY A 484 -24.16 -61.63 -16.57
C GLY A 484 -23.02 -62.65 -16.50
N SER A 485 -22.12 -62.58 -15.51
CA SER A 485 -21.02 -63.53 -15.32
C SER A 485 -20.83 -63.89 -13.85
N ASN A 486 -20.53 -65.16 -13.56
CA ASN A 486 -20.20 -65.63 -12.21
C ASN A 486 -18.68 -65.70 -11.96
N ARG A 487 -17.87 -65.19 -12.89
CA ARG A 487 -16.42 -65.11 -12.73
C ARG A 487 -16.09 -63.95 -11.80
N LYS A 488 -15.51 -64.28 -10.65
CA LYS A 488 -14.94 -63.31 -9.71
C LYS A 488 -13.70 -62.64 -10.28
N ILE A 489 -13.60 -61.34 -10.02
CA ILE A 489 -12.48 -60.46 -10.38
C ILE A 489 -12.01 -59.79 -9.10
N SER A 490 -10.75 -60.01 -8.73
CA SER A 490 -10.11 -59.32 -7.61
C SER A 490 -9.62 -57.95 -8.06
N THR A 491 -9.67 -56.97 -7.16
CA THR A 491 -9.21 -55.60 -7.39
C THR A 491 -8.57 -55.04 -6.13
N ASP A 492 -7.78 -53.98 -6.20
CA ASP A 492 -7.31 -53.24 -5.03
C ASP A 492 -7.64 -51.76 -5.20
N ILE A 493 -8.75 -51.30 -4.60
CA ILE A 493 -9.26 -49.94 -4.78
C ILE A 493 -9.35 -49.23 -3.44
N ARG A 494 -8.84 -47.99 -3.41
CA ARG A 494 -9.10 -47.03 -2.35
C ARG A 494 -10.36 -46.24 -2.67
N PHE A 495 -11.25 -46.10 -1.71
CA PHE A 495 -12.53 -45.43 -1.91
C PHE A 495 -12.59 -44.06 -1.26
N ILE A 496 -13.14 -43.09 -2.00
CA ILE A 496 -13.55 -41.78 -1.50
C ILE A 496 -15.02 -41.61 -1.87
N TYR A 497 -15.85 -41.23 -0.91
CA TYR A 497 -17.28 -41.02 -1.11
C TYR A 497 -17.62 -39.56 -0.89
N ALA A 498 -18.65 -39.07 -1.55
CA ALA A 498 -19.22 -37.77 -1.30
C ALA A 498 -20.75 -37.83 -1.27
N THR A 499 -21.36 -36.99 -0.44
CA THR A 499 -22.82 -36.80 -0.43
C THR A 499 -23.21 -35.45 0.15
N ASN A 500 -24.33 -34.91 -0.32
CA ASN A 500 -25.02 -33.80 0.33
C ASN A 500 -26.16 -34.24 1.27
N GLN A 501 -26.49 -35.53 1.32
CA GLN A 501 -27.62 -36.07 2.05
C GLN A 501 -27.23 -36.53 3.45
N ASN A 502 -28.21 -36.53 4.37
CA ASN A 502 -28.00 -37.07 5.71
C ASN A 502 -28.17 -38.59 5.70
N LEU A 503 -27.08 -39.33 5.46
CA LEU A 503 -27.10 -40.80 5.37
C LEU A 503 -27.66 -41.47 6.64
N HIS A 504 -27.42 -40.90 7.82
CA HIS A 504 -27.96 -41.44 9.07
C HIS A 504 -29.49 -41.43 9.09
N GLN A 505 -30.12 -40.35 8.60
CA GLN A 505 -31.58 -40.28 8.45
C GLN A 505 -32.09 -41.24 7.36
N MET A 506 -31.33 -41.44 6.28
CA MET A 506 -31.70 -42.39 5.22
C MET A 506 -31.69 -43.84 5.71
N VAL A 507 -30.73 -44.19 6.57
CA VAL A 507 -30.70 -45.50 7.24
C VAL A 507 -31.96 -45.72 8.09
N GLN A 508 -32.39 -44.71 8.84
CA GLN A 508 -33.63 -44.79 9.64
C GLN A 508 -34.88 -44.96 8.78
N LYS A 509 -34.88 -44.39 7.57
CA LYS A 509 -35.98 -44.50 6.60
C LYS A 509 -35.92 -45.77 5.74
N GLY A 510 -34.86 -46.57 5.86
CA GLY A 510 -34.65 -47.77 5.05
C GLY A 510 -34.24 -47.51 3.59
N SER A 511 -33.94 -46.26 3.22
CA SER A 511 -33.50 -45.89 1.86
C SER A 511 -31.98 -46.00 1.68
N PHE A 512 -31.24 -46.28 2.74
CA PHE A 512 -29.81 -46.57 2.70
C PHE A 512 -29.49 -47.70 3.68
N ARG A 513 -28.61 -48.62 3.32
CA ARG A 513 -28.30 -49.77 4.17
C ARG A 513 -27.40 -49.38 5.34
N SER A 514 -27.72 -49.89 6.54
CA SER A 514 -26.95 -49.63 7.75
C SER A 514 -25.53 -50.19 7.70
N ASP A 515 -25.36 -51.41 7.16
CA ASP A 515 -24.07 -52.08 6.99
C ASP A 515 -23.11 -51.26 6.10
N LEU A 516 -23.60 -50.79 4.94
CA LEU A 516 -22.83 -49.92 4.06
C LEU A 516 -22.47 -48.59 4.74
N PHE A 517 -23.41 -47.96 5.46
CA PHE A 517 -23.15 -46.70 6.17
C PHE A 517 -21.98 -46.82 7.14
N TYR A 518 -21.96 -47.86 7.98
CA TYR A 518 -20.86 -48.06 8.93
C TYR A 518 -19.54 -48.40 8.23
N ARG A 519 -19.57 -49.08 7.07
CA ARG A 519 -18.37 -49.38 6.29
C ARG A 519 -17.74 -48.14 5.66
N ILE A 520 -18.55 -47.23 5.11
CA ILE A 520 -18.06 -46.03 4.42
C ILE A 520 -17.71 -44.89 5.39
N ASN A 521 -18.38 -44.82 6.55
CA ASN A 521 -18.18 -43.78 7.55
C ASN A 521 -16.97 -44.04 8.49
N ALA A 522 -15.87 -44.57 7.95
CA ALA A 522 -14.65 -44.84 8.71
C ALA A 522 -13.91 -43.54 9.08
N PHE A 523 -13.89 -42.58 8.15
CA PHE A 523 -13.37 -41.23 8.38
C PHE A 523 -14.20 -40.22 7.61
N SER A 524 -14.89 -39.31 8.30
CA SER A 524 -15.73 -38.30 7.67
C SER A 524 -15.10 -36.91 7.74
N ILE A 525 -15.31 -36.13 6.68
CA ILE A 525 -14.94 -34.72 6.59
C ILE A 525 -16.20 -33.94 6.25
N GLU A 526 -16.66 -33.12 7.20
CA GLU A 526 -17.74 -32.17 6.98
C GLU A 526 -17.17 -30.89 6.37
N ILE A 527 -17.76 -30.46 5.25
CA ILE A 527 -17.31 -29.30 4.49
C ILE A 527 -18.36 -28.20 4.67
N PRO A 528 -18.02 -27.08 5.34
CA PRO A 528 -18.96 -25.99 5.56
C PRO A 528 -19.43 -25.37 4.24
N PRO A 529 -20.71 -24.98 4.14
CA PRO A 529 -21.22 -24.22 3.01
C PRO A 529 -20.59 -22.82 2.96
N LEU A 530 -20.61 -22.17 1.80
CA LEU A 530 -19.95 -20.88 1.55
C LEU A 530 -20.40 -19.78 2.52
N ARG A 531 -21.68 -19.79 2.92
CA ARG A 531 -22.24 -18.86 3.92
C ARG A 531 -21.62 -18.95 5.32
N ASP A 532 -21.04 -20.10 5.66
CA ASP A 532 -20.37 -20.33 6.96
C ASP A 532 -18.85 -20.07 6.86
N ARG A 533 -18.36 -19.72 5.66
CA ARG A 533 -16.98 -19.35 5.36
C ARG A 533 -16.92 -18.05 4.54
N GLN A 534 -17.55 -17.00 5.07
CA GLN A 534 -17.66 -15.72 4.37
C GLN A 534 -16.31 -15.10 4.03
N GLU A 535 -15.27 -15.40 4.80
CA GLU A 535 -13.88 -14.97 4.56
C GLU A 535 -13.35 -15.46 3.21
N ASP A 536 -13.91 -16.55 2.68
CA ASP A 536 -13.50 -17.13 1.39
C ASP A 536 -14.14 -16.40 0.20
N ILE A 537 -15.27 -15.70 0.39
CA ILE A 537 -16.06 -15.12 -0.71
C ILE A 537 -15.21 -14.12 -1.51
N GLN A 538 -14.61 -13.14 -0.83
CA GLN A 538 -13.79 -12.13 -1.50
C GLN A 538 -12.58 -12.78 -2.22
N LEU A 539 -11.91 -13.73 -1.56
CA LEU A 539 -10.75 -14.41 -2.12
C LEU A 539 -11.11 -15.20 -3.39
N LEU A 540 -12.25 -15.91 -3.36
CA LEU A 540 -12.76 -16.68 -4.49
C LEU A 540 -13.17 -15.77 -5.66
N ILE A 541 -13.76 -14.61 -5.35
CA ILE A 541 -14.11 -13.59 -6.36
C ILE A 541 -12.86 -13.12 -7.10
N GLU A 542 -11.84 -12.69 -6.35
CA GLU A 542 -10.57 -12.21 -6.91
C GLU A 542 -9.92 -13.28 -7.80
N HIS A 543 -9.89 -14.52 -7.31
CA HIS A 543 -9.37 -15.66 -8.05
C HIS A 543 -10.12 -15.94 -9.35
N PHE A 544 -11.46 -15.95 -9.33
CA PHE A 544 -12.25 -16.22 -10.54
C PHE A 544 -12.15 -15.07 -11.55
N ILE A 545 -12.09 -13.81 -11.10
CA ILE A 545 -11.82 -12.68 -11.99
C ILE A 545 -10.49 -12.86 -12.70
N GLU A 546 -9.43 -13.23 -11.97
CA GLU A 546 -8.11 -13.47 -12.54
C GLU A 546 -8.13 -14.58 -13.59
N ILE A 547 -8.77 -15.73 -13.29
CA ILE A 547 -8.89 -16.85 -14.22
C ILE A 547 -9.66 -16.46 -15.49
N PHE A 548 -10.82 -15.83 -15.34
CA PHE A 548 -11.70 -15.56 -16.49
C PHE A 548 -11.28 -14.34 -17.31
N SER A 549 -10.47 -13.44 -16.74
CA SER A 549 -9.93 -12.29 -17.47
C SER A 549 -8.61 -12.59 -18.17
N ALA A 550 -7.97 -13.75 -17.92
CA ALA A 550 -6.66 -14.12 -18.45
C ALA A 550 -6.57 -14.28 -19.98
N GLY A 551 -7.66 -14.09 -20.73
CA GLY A 551 -7.69 -14.21 -22.19
C GLY A 551 -8.59 -13.23 -22.95
N SER A 552 -9.34 -12.34 -22.27
CA SER A 552 -10.31 -11.47 -22.94
C SER A 552 -10.63 -10.21 -22.13
N GLY A 553 -10.05 -9.07 -22.53
CA GLY A 553 -10.38 -7.75 -22.00
C GLY A 553 -9.82 -7.43 -20.61
N SER A 554 -10.00 -6.18 -20.18
CA SER A 554 -9.64 -5.74 -18.83
C SER A 554 -10.57 -6.39 -17.79
N PRO A 555 -10.07 -6.79 -16.60
CA PRO A 555 -10.91 -7.41 -15.58
C PRO A 555 -11.98 -6.43 -15.06
N PRO A 556 -13.21 -6.89 -14.79
CA PRO A 556 -14.20 -6.08 -14.10
C PRO A 556 -13.73 -5.76 -12.67
N ARG A 557 -14.14 -4.59 -12.17
CA ARG A 557 -13.96 -4.22 -10.76
C ARG A 557 -15.28 -4.38 -10.03
N ILE A 558 -15.28 -4.77 -8.76
CA ILE A 558 -16.52 -4.83 -7.97
C ILE A 558 -16.54 -3.63 -7.03
N SER A 559 -17.63 -2.86 -7.04
CA SER A 559 -17.78 -1.73 -6.12
C SER A 559 -17.93 -2.21 -4.68
N THR A 560 -17.50 -1.41 -3.70
CA THR A 560 -17.65 -1.75 -2.27
C THR A 560 -19.11 -2.11 -1.90
N PRO A 561 -20.13 -1.36 -2.36
CA PRO A 561 -21.53 -1.72 -2.09
C PRO A 561 -21.97 -3.05 -2.73
N ALA A 562 -21.45 -3.41 -3.90
CA ALA A 562 -21.75 -4.69 -4.54
C ALA A 562 -21.09 -5.85 -3.77
N MET A 563 -19.82 -5.68 -3.36
CA MET A 563 -19.11 -6.63 -2.53
C MET A 563 -19.84 -6.89 -1.21
N ASP A 564 -20.30 -5.84 -0.53
CA ASP A 564 -21.06 -5.96 0.73
C ASP A 564 -22.31 -6.84 0.57
N ARG A 565 -23.03 -6.73 -0.56
CA ARG A 565 -24.19 -7.59 -0.85
C ARG A 565 -23.79 -9.03 -1.09
N MET A 566 -22.73 -9.25 -1.87
CA MET A 566 -22.20 -10.58 -2.16
C MET A 566 -21.73 -11.29 -0.89
N MET A 567 -21.16 -10.58 0.08
CA MET A 567 -20.74 -11.13 1.38
C MET A 567 -21.91 -11.60 2.25
N ILE A 568 -23.08 -10.95 2.15
CA ILE A 568 -24.26 -11.25 2.98
C ILE A 568 -25.18 -12.28 2.31
N TYR A 569 -25.07 -12.44 0.99
CA TYR A 569 -25.85 -13.42 0.24
C TYR A 569 -25.59 -14.85 0.74
N LYS A 570 -26.63 -15.69 0.72
CA LYS A 570 -26.56 -17.04 1.31
C LYS A 570 -25.81 -18.05 0.44
N TRP A 571 -25.64 -17.76 -0.85
CA TRP A 571 -25.00 -18.66 -1.82
C TRP A 571 -25.56 -20.09 -1.77
N PRO A 572 -26.86 -20.30 -2.09
CA PRO A 572 -27.47 -21.63 -2.08
C PRO A 572 -26.76 -22.63 -3.01
N GLY A 573 -26.12 -22.19 -4.09
CA GLY A 573 -25.27 -23.01 -4.96
C GLY A 573 -23.78 -22.97 -4.62
N ASN A 574 -23.42 -22.41 -3.46
CA ASN A 574 -22.07 -22.33 -2.91
C ASN A 574 -21.05 -21.75 -3.93
N VAL A 575 -19.85 -22.34 -4.01
CA VAL A 575 -18.76 -21.84 -4.88
C VAL A 575 -19.11 -22.00 -6.36
N ARG A 576 -19.95 -22.98 -6.72
CA ARG A 576 -20.39 -23.17 -8.11
C ARG A 576 -21.23 -21.98 -8.59
N GLU A 577 -22.17 -21.53 -7.76
CA GLU A 577 -22.96 -20.33 -8.06
C GLU A 577 -22.09 -19.09 -8.12
N LEU A 578 -21.19 -18.90 -7.14
CA LEU A 578 -20.25 -17.77 -7.13
C LEU A 578 -19.40 -17.72 -8.42
N LYS A 579 -18.83 -18.86 -8.82
CA LYS A 579 -18.04 -18.99 -10.05
C LYS A 579 -18.86 -18.54 -11.27
N ASN A 580 -20.09 -19.03 -11.41
CA ASN A 580 -20.95 -18.70 -12.55
C ASN A 580 -21.30 -17.20 -12.58
N VAL A 581 -21.55 -16.59 -11.42
CA VAL A 581 -21.83 -15.15 -11.31
C VAL A 581 -20.62 -14.32 -11.76
N ILE A 582 -19.41 -14.67 -11.30
CA ILE A 582 -18.19 -13.95 -11.66
C ILE A 582 -17.81 -14.16 -13.14
N GLU A 583 -17.98 -15.37 -13.66
CA GLU A 583 -17.79 -15.65 -15.09
C GLU A 583 -18.69 -14.76 -15.95
N ASN A 584 -19.97 -14.66 -15.60
CA ASN A 584 -20.91 -13.77 -16.29
C ASN A 584 -20.50 -12.29 -16.21
N PHE A 585 -19.98 -11.83 -15.07
CA PHE A 585 -19.47 -10.46 -14.97
C PHE A 585 -18.28 -10.20 -15.89
N CYS A 586 -17.35 -11.15 -15.99
CA CYS A 586 -16.21 -11.04 -16.90
C CYS A 586 -16.65 -10.99 -18.38
N ILE A 587 -17.72 -11.70 -18.74
CA ILE A 587 -18.28 -11.71 -20.10
C ILE A 587 -19.05 -10.42 -20.41
N LEU A 588 -19.93 -9.98 -19.50
CA LEU A 588 -20.89 -8.89 -19.75
C LEU A 588 -20.32 -7.49 -19.50
N TYR A 589 -19.32 -7.36 -18.64
CA TYR A 589 -18.83 -6.07 -18.13
C TYR A 589 -17.29 -5.92 -18.18
N PRO A 590 -16.62 -6.22 -19.31
CA PRO A 590 -15.17 -6.10 -19.39
C PRO A 590 -14.71 -4.66 -19.09
N GLY A 591 -13.78 -4.51 -18.15
CA GLY A 591 -13.18 -3.24 -17.74
C GLY A 591 -14.11 -2.27 -16.99
N LYS A 592 -15.34 -2.69 -16.65
CA LYS A 592 -16.31 -1.85 -15.93
C LYS A 592 -16.34 -2.17 -14.44
N THR A 593 -16.90 -1.24 -13.66
CA THR A 593 -17.22 -1.47 -12.25
C THR A 593 -18.62 -2.08 -12.14
N ILE A 594 -18.73 -3.25 -11.52
CA ILE A 594 -19.98 -3.93 -11.16
C ILE A 594 -20.58 -3.20 -9.97
N GLU A 595 -21.78 -2.66 -10.16
CA GLU A 595 -22.54 -1.99 -9.12
C GLU A 595 -23.62 -2.92 -8.53
N PRO A 596 -24.24 -2.58 -7.39
CA PRO A 596 -25.32 -3.39 -6.83
C PRO A 596 -26.53 -3.55 -7.75
N GLY A 597 -26.65 -2.71 -8.78
CA GLY A 597 -27.67 -2.79 -9.82
C GLY A 597 -27.46 -3.94 -10.82
N ASP A 598 -26.23 -4.42 -10.95
CA ASP A 598 -25.80 -5.42 -11.94
C ASP A 598 -25.79 -6.85 -11.36
N LEU A 599 -26.09 -7.01 -10.07
CA LEU A 599 -26.13 -8.32 -9.42
C LEU A 599 -27.34 -9.15 -9.95
N PRO A 600 -27.31 -10.49 -9.83
CA PRO A 600 -28.48 -11.32 -10.13
C PRO A 600 -29.69 -10.89 -9.31
N THR A 601 -30.90 -10.87 -9.90
CA THR A 601 -32.17 -10.43 -9.25
C THR A 601 -32.44 -11.08 -7.90
N ASP A 602 -32.01 -12.32 -7.70
CA ASP A 602 -32.15 -13.05 -6.44
C ASP A 602 -31.30 -12.46 -5.31
N MET A 603 -30.29 -11.64 -5.64
CA MET A 603 -29.48 -10.84 -4.72
C MET A 603 -30.04 -9.42 -4.51
N HIS A 604 -31.09 -9.03 -5.25
CA HIS A 604 -31.77 -7.73 -5.10
C HIS A 604 -32.89 -7.74 -4.05
N ASP A 605 -33.22 -8.90 -3.48
CA ASP A 605 -34.56 -9.10 -2.94
C ASP A 605 -34.92 -8.27 -1.70
N LYS A 606 -36.19 -7.85 -1.68
CA LYS A 606 -36.77 -6.69 -1.00
C LYS A 606 -36.96 -6.82 0.53
N ASP A 607 -36.68 -7.96 1.14
CA ASP A 607 -36.82 -8.17 2.60
C ASP A 607 -35.68 -7.57 3.44
N MET A 608 -34.70 -6.99 2.77
CA MET A 608 -33.53 -6.37 3.40
C MET A 608 -33.84 -5.01 4.05
N GLN A 609 -34.90 -4.30 3.68
CA GLN A 609 -35.09 -2.91 4.16
C GLN A 609 -35.47 -2.79 5.64
N MET A 610 -36.04 -3.83 6.28
CA MET A 610 -36.51 -3.73 7.67
C MET A 610 -35.65 -4.50 8.70
N SER A 611 -34.78 -5.40 8.25
CA SER A 611 -33.86 -6.15 9.12
C SER A 611 -32.41 -5.64 9.10
N ASN A 612 -32.05 -4.78 8.13
CA ASN A 612 -30.66 -4.41 7.84
C ASN A 612 -30.05 -3.30 8.70
N VAL A 613 -30.83 -2.45 9.36
CA VAL A 613 -30.24 -1.52 10.34
C VAL A 613 -29.81 -2.29 11.60
N SER A 614 -30.53 -3.35 11.97
CA SER A 614 -30.30 -4.07 13.23
C SER A 614 -29.15 -5.09 13.16
N LYS A 615 -28.96 -5.81 12.04
CA LYS A 615 -27.93 -6.86 11.94
C LYS A 615 -26.52 -6.30 11.66
N SER A 616 -26.40 -5.30 10.80
CA SER A 616 -25.13 -4.56 10.58
C SER A 616 -24.70 -3.80 11.84
N ALA A 617 -25.65 -3.15 12.53
CA ALA A 617 -25.37 -2.52 13.82
C ALA A 617 -24.92 -3.54 14.87
N LYS A 618 -25.56 -4.71 14.97
CA LYS A 618 -25.15 -5.77 15.91
C LYS A 618 -23.76 -6.34 15.62
N PHE A 619 -23.38 -6.46 14.35
CA PHE A 619 -22.03 -6.92 13.97
C PHE A 619 -20.97 -5.87 14.30
N LYS A 620 -21.20 -4.60 13.92
CA LYS A 620 -20.32 -3.48 14.29
C LYS A 620 -20.21 -3.31 15.81
N GLU A 621 -21.33 -3.44 16.52
CA GLU A 621 -21.38 -3.37 17.98
C GLU A 621 -20.61 -4.53 18.64
N LYS A 622 -20.76 -5.76 18.13
CA LYS A 622 -19.99 -6.92 18.62
C LYS A 622 -18.49 -6.73 18.42
N GLN A 623 -18.06 -6.24 17.26
CA GLN A 623 -16.65 -5.96 16.99
C GLN A 623 -16.12 -4.82 17.87
N ASN A 624 -16.90 -3.75 18.05
CA ASN A 624 -16.51 -2.61 18.89
C ASN A 624 -16.37 -3.01 20.37
N ILE A 625 -17.34 -3.75 20.93
CA ILE A 625 -17.26 -4.27 22.31
C ILE A 625 -16.06 -5.21 22.47
N ARG A 626 -15.79 -6.09 21.50
CA ARG A 626 -14.64 -7.00 21.55
C ARG A 626 -13.31 -6.24 21.51
N LYS A 627 -13.19 -5.24 20.64
CA LYS A 627 -12.00 -4.38 20.51
C LYS A 627 -11.72 -3.65 21.83
N LEU A 628 -12.71 -2.96 22.37
CA LEU A 628 -12.57 -2.22 23.63
C LEU A 628 -12.26 -3.12 24.84
N LEU A 629 -12.81 -4.34 24.90
CA LEU A 629 -12.46 -5.32 25.93
C LEU A 629 -11.01 -5.78 25.83
N ILE A 630 -10.45 -5.92 24.63
CA ILE A 630 -9.05 -6.32 24.46
C ILE A 630 -8.12 -5.15 24.83
N GLU A 631 -8.40 -3.95 24.31
CA GLU A 631 -7.60 -2.74 24.55
C GLU A 631 -7.54 -2.34 26.03
N ASN A 632 -8.59 -2.65 26.80
CA ASN A 632 -8.67 -2.35 28.22
C ASN A 632 -8.40 -3.58 29.13
N ASN A 633 -7.63 -4.57 28.65
CA ASN A 633 -7.24 -5.76 29.42
C ASN A 633 -8.43 -6.50 30.09
N TRP A 634 -9.57 -6.54 29.42
CA TRP A 634 -10.84 -7.11 29.89
C TRP A 634 -11.44 -6.43 31.13
N ASN A 635 -11.06 -5.18 31.41
CA ASN A 635 -11.69 -4.38 32.45
C ASN A 635 -13.10 -3.92 32.01
N GLN A 636 -14.11 -4.73 32.33
CA GLN A 636 -15.51 -4.49 31.93
C GLN A 636 -16.06 -3.17 32.48
N SER A 637 -15.61 -2.71 33.65
CA SER A 637 -16.07 -1.45 34.25
C SER A 637 -15.60 -0.24 33.42
N GLU A 638 -14.35 -0.30 32.93
CA GLU A 638 -13.79 0.76 32.08
C GLU A 638 -14.47 0.78 30.71
N VAL A 639 -14.67 -0.38 30.11
CA VAL A 639 -15.35 -0.50 28.80
C VAL A 639 -16.81 -0.06 28.88
N ALA A 640 -17.49 -0.30 30.01
CA ALA A 640 -18.85 0.19 30.23
C ALA A 640 -18.89 1.73 30.30
N ARG A 641 -17.87 2.35 30.92
CA ARG A 641 -17.72 3.81 30.98
C ARG A 641 -17.42 4.40 29.59
N ILE A 642 -16.51 3.78 28.82
CA ILE A 642 -16.15 4.22 27.46
C ILE A 642 -17.34 4.14 26.51
N LEU A 643 -18.18 3.10 26.64
CA LEU A 643 -19.38 2.91 25.82
C LEU A 643 -20.62 3.66 26.36
N ASP A 644 -20.44 4.48 27.39
CA ASP A 644 -21.50 5.22 28.10
C ASP A 644 -22.75 4.35 28.37
N MET A 645 -22.53 3.19 29.01
CA MET A 645 -23.63 2.28 29.37
C MET A 645 -23.45 1.62 30.73
N PRO A 646 -24.56 1.22 31.39
CA PRO A 646 -24.47 0.47 32.64
C PRO A 646 -23.70 -0.85 32.47
N LEU A 647 -22.87 -1.19 33.46
CA LEU A 647 -22.07 -2.43 33.47
C LEU A 647 -22.92 -3.70 33.32
N SER A 648 -24.15 -3.69 33.85
CA SER A 648 -25.13 -4.77 33.69
C SER A 648 -25.53 -4.99 32.22
N THR A 649 -25.67 -3.91 31.44
CA THR A 649 -25.99 -3.93 30.01
C THR A 649 -24.83 -4.47 29.19
N LEU A 650 -23.59 -4.05 29.50
CA LEU A 650 -22.39 -4.56 28.86
C LEU A 650 -22.24 -6.07 29.07
N ARG A 651 -22.38 -6.54 30.32
CA ARG A 651 -22.32 -7.98 30.65
C ARG A 651 -23.38 -8.80 29.90
N ARG A 652 -24.60 -8.26 29.77
CA ARG A 652 -25.67 -8.88 28.96
C ARG A 652 -25.28 -8.98 27.49
N ARG A 653 -24.67 -7.94 26.93
CA ARG A 653 -24.19 -7.90 25.52
C ARG A 653 -23.02 -8.85 25.29
N ILE A 654 -22.05 -8.94 26.20
CA ILE A 654 -20.93 -9.90 26.17
C ILE A 654 -21.46 -11.34 26.11
N LYS A 655 -22.41 -11.69 26.99
CA LYS A 655 -23.03 -13.03 27.02
C LYS A 655 -23.85 -13.31 25.76
N LYS A 656 -24.64 -12.33 25.31
CA LYS A 656 -25.48 -12.44 24.09
C LYS A 656 -24.63 -12.64 22.84
N TYR A 657 -23.51 -11.94 22.70
CA TYR A 657 -22.63 -12.01 21.54
C TYR A 657 -21.54 -13.08 21.64
N ARG A 658 -21.51 -13.86 22.74
CA ARG A 658 -20.55 -14.93 23.02
C ARG A 658 -19.09 -14.47 22.90
N ILE A 659 -18.77 -13.27 23.40
CA ILE A 659 -17.41 -12.74 23.41
C ILE A 659 -16.65 -13.41 24.57
N LYS A 660 -15.56 -14.15 24.26
CA LYS A 660 -14.75 -14.88 25.24
C LYS A 660 -13.36 -14.26 25.40
N LYS A 661 -12.82 -14.29 26.61
CA LYS A 661 -11.43 -13.97 26.91
C LYS A 661 -10.58 -15.11 26.36
N LEU A 662 -9.72 -14.79 25.40
CA LEU A 662 -8.73 -15.72 24.87
C LEU A 662 -7.69 -16.05 25.94
#